data_AF-A0A7Y2B5N3-F1
#
_entry.id   AF-A0A7Y2B5N3-F1
#
_cell.length_a   1.000
_cell.length_b   1.000
_cell.length_c   1.000
_cell.angle_alpha   90.00
_cell.angle_beta   90.00
_cell.angle_gamma   90.00
#
_symmetry.space_group_name_H-M   'P 1'
#
loop_
_entity.id
_entity.type
_entity.pdbx_description
1 polymer ?
#
loop_
_entity_poly.entity_id
_entity_poly.type
_entity_poly.pdbx_seq_one_letter_code
_entity_poly.pdbx_strand_id
1 'polypeptide(L)'
;YSSMGADADGLARIVTFGYLTTWIGIFIAGGAAFVWDAPVLPGSIPLPFETARIPGALFLAIGLAWVTLASVRSSPIRIGSWTFPAPGLHMSLTQIAVSAVDWIASALVLWVLLPDDLRIAFVPFLGVFFLGQVFGIASQVPGGFGVFETVVGLSLTTTGNAPAVFGSLLLYRLVYYVFPLLCAMSFLGLHEFSRRKEVIGRVGRQLGDWVSEAVPQVLGFLVFAAGAFLLLSGSLPTLPWHTRLFGLSSATPFIEVSHFAGSILGIGLVLLARGLQRRADSAWTATVLLLAVGVLTTLLREQFAHTALLALLLLLLLPSRREFYRPTALTAVSWTPGWIALVLTTLLGAAILLLFSFRRLEYSGDLWWRFALSEDAPRSMRAIVGASVVASAFAFARLLRPNTPPPPLGTAEDIEAAWNVVQASPDSSAHLALLGDKRFLFNDAKTAFLMYGVRGRAWIAMGDPQGPLVERTELAWRFRELVDRNGGIPAFYEVGATNLGLYVDLGLTLHGIGESARVPLAAFTMQGGDRAALRKTLRRLEEREGCTFSVLTPEEARSIMPRLRAISDDWLAAKKGKEKSFSLGSFREDYLSRFPIGIVKRGDEIIAFADLWQSGGKEELSPDLMRYASDAPDSTMEYLFIRLILWAQEQGFAWFNLGMAPLSGMESHDLAPVTHRVGGLVYRHGEAFYNFQGLRRYKEKFDPVWESRYIACPGSFALPRILLGVTALIGGGIQGVIRK
;
A
#
# COMPACT_ATOMS: atom_id res chain seq x y z
N TYR A 1 7.35 31.40 14.88
CA TYR A 1 7.92 31.90 16.14
C TYR A 1 9.36 31.42 16.36
N SER A 2 9.65 30.12 16.32
CA SER A 2 11.05 29.62 16.39
C SER A 2 11.93 30.14 15.26
N SER A 3 11.39 30.21 14.03
CA SER A 3 12.05 30.84 12.87
C SER A 3 12.25 32.36 13.01
N MET A 4 11.63 32.99 14.02
CA MET A 4 11.74 34.42 14.34
C MET A 4 12.53 34.64 15.65
N GLY A 5 13.20 33.59 16.17
CA GLY A 5 14.08 33.69 17.34
C GLY A 5 13.42 33.42 18.70
N ALA A 6 12.14 33.01 18.76
CA ALA A 6 11.51 32.63 20.02
C ALA A 6 11.95 31.23 20.46
N ASP A 7 12.39 31.11 21.72
CA ASP A 7 12.66 29.84 22.39
C ASP A 7 11.35 29.13 22.81
N ALA A 8 11.47 27.91 23.33
CA ALA A 8 10.31 27.10 23.70
C ALA A 8 9.48 27.74 24.83
N ASP A 9 10.14 28.42 25.79
CA ASP A 9 9.48 29.15 26.87
C ASP A 9 8.75 30.39 26.34
N GLY A 10 9.37 31.17 25.45
CA GLY A 10 8.75 32.29 24.77
C GLY A 10 7.52 31.88 23.95
N LEU A 11 7.60 30.75 23.23
CA LEU A 11 6.46 30.21 22.49
C LEU A 11 5.31 29.85 23.44
N ALA A 12 5.59 29.15 24.54
CA ALA A 12 4.57 28.74 25.49
C ALA A 12 3.91 29.96 26.18
N ARG A 13 4.68 31.02 26.49
CA ARG A 13 4.15 32.29 26.99
C ARG A 13 3.21 32.97 25.99
N ILE A 14 3.60 33.05 24.71
CA ILE A 14 2.76 33.65 23.65
C ILE A 14 1.45 32.89 23.48
N VAL A 15 1.52 31.56 23.42
CA VAL A 15 0.35 30.69 23.27
C VAL A 15 -0.58 30.82 24.48
N THR A 16 -0.03 30.76 25.70
CA THR A 16 -0.80 30.91 26.95
C THR A 16 -1.45 32.28 27.04
N PHE A 17 -0.73 33.34 26.67
CA PHE A 17 -1.25 34.70 26.61
C PHE A 17 -2.40 34.83 25.61
N GLY A 18 -2.29 34.22 24.42
CA GLY A 18 -3.36 34.22 23.42
C GLY A 18 -4.62 33.50 23.90
N TYR A 19 -4.48 32.31 24.49
CA TYR A 19 -5.60 31.57 25.06
C TYR A 19 -6.29 32.36 26.19
N LEU A 20 -5.50 32.93 27.10
CA LEU A 20 -6.03 33.73 28.20
C LEU A 20 -6.80 34.96 27.69
N THR A 21 -6.25 35.65 26.68
CA THR A 21 -6.89 36.80 26.02
C THR A 21 -8.27 36.40 25.47
N THR A 22 -8.37 35.25 24.81
CA THR A 22 -9.62 34.73 24.24
C THR A 22 -10.69 34.51 25.32
N TRP A 23 -10.33 33.89 26.44
CA TRP A 23 -11.24 33.64 27.56
C TRP A 23 -11.69 34.91 28.28
N ILE A 24 -10.80 35.87 28.47
CA ILE A 24 -11.13 37.17 29.07
C ILE A 24 -12.23 37.89 28.27
N GLY A 25 -12.20 37.81 26.93
CA GLY A 25 -13.25 38.35 26.08
C GLY A 25 -14.60 37.65 26.30
N ILE A 26 -14.62 36.32 26.40
CA ILE A 26 -15.85 35.58 26.72
C ILE A 26 -16.40 36.00 28.09
N PHE A 27 -15.56 36.14 29.10
CA PHE A 27 -16.00 36.50 30.45
C PHE A 27 -16.58 37.93 30.51
N ILE A 28 -15.98 38.88 29.80
CA ILE A 28 -16.43 40.28 29.87
C ILE A 28 -17.55 40.56 28.86
N ALA A 29 -17.33 40.26 27.58
CA ALA A 29 -18.34 40.52 26.55
C ALA A 29 -19.53 39.54 26.64
N GLY A 30 -19.26 38.25 26.88
CA GLY A 30 -20.30 37.26 27.12
C GLY A 30 -21.01 37.47 28.46
N GLY A 31 -20.26 37.81 29.52
CA GLY A 31 -20.85 38.17 30.82
C GLY A 31 -21.77 39.38 30.74
N ALA A 32 -21.34 40.44 30.04
CA ALA A 32 -22.17 41.63 29.81
C ALA A 32 -23.42 41.30 28.98
N ALA A 33 -23.29 40.51 27.91
CA ALA A 33 -24.42 40.08 27.09
C ALA A 33 -25.45 39.27 27.91
N PHE A 34 -24.98 38.32 28.73
CA PHE A 34 -25.83 37.49 29.58
C PHE A 34 -26.55 38.25 30.70
N VAL A 35 -25.98 39.34 31.20
CA VAL A 35 -26.63 40.17 32.23
C VAL A 35 -27.60 41.17 31.60
N TRP A 36 -27.22 41.77 30.47
CA TRP A 36 -28.00 42.81 29.80
C TRP A 36 -29.28 42.26 29.19
N ASP A 37 -29.20 41.17 28.44
CA ASP A 37 -30.35 40.52 27.82
C ASP A 37 -30.18 39.00 27.83
N ALA A 38 -30.60 38.41 28.95
CA ALA A 38 -30.29 37.03 29.28
C ALA A 38 -31.05 36.04 28.41
N PRO A 39 -30.37 35.26 27.54
CA PRO A 39 -31.04 34.23 26.78
C PRO A 39 -31.65 33.19 27.73
N VAL A 40 -32.89 32.77 27.41
CA VAL A 40 -33.54 31.64 28.07
C VAL A 40 -32.80 30.37 27.66
N LEU A 41 -32.43 29.55 28.64
CA LEU A 41 -31.73 28.31 28.36
C LEU A 41 -32.71 27.28 27.78
N PRO A 42 -32.29 26.47 26.79
CA PRO A 42 -33.14 25.39 26.29
C PRO A 42 -33.49 24.44 27.45
N GLY A 43 -34.79 24.21 27.70
CA GLY A 43 -35.27 23.35 28.79
C GLY A 43 -34.85 21.88 28.69
N SER A 44 -34.23 21.49 27.57
CA SER A 44 -33.57 20.19 27.37
C SER A 44 -32.22 20.06 28.07
N ILE A 45 -31.65 21.14 28.61
CA ILE A 45 -30.38 21.13 29.35
C ILE A 45 -30.69 21.24 30.85
N PRO A 46 -30.42 20.20 31.67
CA PRO A 46 -30.75 20.20 33.09
C PRO A 46 -29.77 21.08 33.87
N LEU A 47 -30.00 22.39 33.86
CA LEU A 47 -29.25 23.36 34.65
C LEU A 47 -30.10 23.89 35.81
N PRO A 48 -29.48 24.25 36.95
CA PRO A 48 -30.19 24.75 38.13
C PRO A 48 -30.74 26.18 37.97
N PHE A 49 -30.68 26.75 36.76
CA PHE A 49 -31.10 28.11 36.44
C PHE A 49 -31.75 28.15 35.06
N GLU A 50 -32.79 28.98 34.91
CA GLU A 50 -33.58 29.09 33.67
C GLU A 50 -33.02 30.15 32.70
N THR A 51 -32.18 31.06 33.20
CA THR A 51 -31.59 32.16 32.40
C THR A 51 -30.09 32.21 32.57
N ALA A 52 -29.38 32.73 31.55
CA ALA A 52 -27.94 32.90 31.60
C ALA A 52 -27.44 34.01 32.55
N ARG A 53 -28.31 34.69 33.32
CA ARG A 53 -27.92 35.82 34.21
C ARG A 53 -26.90 35.44 35.27
N ILE A 54 -27.09 34.29 35.91
CA ILE A 54 -26.21 33.79 36.99
C ILE A 54 -24.80 33.51 36.45
N PRO A 55 -24.62 32.72 35.37
CA PRO A 55 -23.29 32.57 34.77
C PRO A 55 -22.74 33.89 34.22
N GLY A 56 -23.59 34.80 33.72
CA GLY A 56 -23.18 36.14 33.31
C GLY A 56 -22.56 36.97 34.43
N ALA A 57 -23.20 37.01 35.59
CA ALA A 57 -22.68 37.71 36.77
C ALA A 57 -21.36 37.10 37.27
N LEU A 58 -21.24 35.76 37.25
CA LEU A 58 -20.00 35.07 37.57
C LEU A 58 -18.87 35.41 36.59
N PHE A 59 -19.17 35.44 35.29
CA PHE A 59 -18.22 35.80 34.24
C PHE A 59 -17.71 37.24 34.41
N LEU A 60 -18.60 38.19 34.68
CA LEU A 60 -18.20 39.57 34.98
C LEU A 60 -17.37 39.67 36.27
N ALA A 61 -17.69 38.89 37.31
CA ALA A 61 -16.89 38.85 38.53
C ALA A 61 -15.47 38.32 38.27
N ILE A 62 -15.31 37.29 37.41
CA ILE A 62 -14.00 36.77 36.99
C ILE A 62 -13.23 37.82 36.17
N GLY A 63 -13.90 38.51 35.24
CA GLY A 63 -13.30 39.60 34.48
C GLY A 63 -12.85 40.77 35.36
N LEU A 64 -13.67 41.15 36.34
CA LEU A 64 -13.34 42.19 37.32
C LEU A 64 -12.16 41.77 38.20
N ALA A 65 -12.13 40.52 38.66
CA ALA A 65 -11.02 39.96 39.43
C ALA A 65 -9.70 39.96 38.63
N TRP A 66 -9.77 39.73 37.31
CA TRP A 66 -8.60 39.84 36.44
C TRP A 66 -8.07 41.27 36.35
N VAL A 67 -8.97 42.26 36.18
CA VAL A 67 -8.60 43.68 36.13
C VAL A 67 -8.05 44.16 37.48
N THR A 68 -8.65 43.75 38.60
CA THR A 68 -8.16 44.13 39.94
C THR A 68 -6.81 43.49 40.26
N LEU A 69 -6.59 42.24 39.84
CA LEU A 69 -5.28 41.58 39.93
C LEU A 69 -4.23 42.34 39.12
N ALA A 70 -4.59 42.78 37.90
CA ALA A 70 -3.72 43.55 37.01
C ALA A 70 -3.43 44.98 37.52
N SER A 71 -4.31 45.57 38.32
CA SER A 71 -4.11 46.89 38.92
C SER A 71 -3.30 46.86 40.21
N VAL A 72 -3.40 45.79 41.01
CA VAL A 72 -2.79 45.70 42.35
C VAL A 72 -1.44 44.98 42.32
N ARG A 73 -1.23 44.05 41.38
CA ARG A 73 -0.08 43.16 41.41
C ARG A 73 1.03 43.60 40.46
N SER A 74 2.15 44.04 41.03
CA SER A 74 3.37 44.38 40.28
C SER A 74 4.38 43.22 40.20
N SER A 75 4.14 42.12 40.92
CA SER A 75 5.08 40.98 41.03
C SER A 75 4.70 39.81 40.11
N PRO A 76 5.68 39.16 39.45
CA PRO A 76 5.42 38.06 38.53
C PRO A 76 4.71 36.90 39.21
N ILE A 77 3.79 36.27 38.49
CA ILE A 77 2.99 35.14 38.96
C ILE A 77 3.83 33.86 38.77
N ARG A 78 4.15 33.20 39.88
CA ARG A 78 4.89 31.92 39.87
C ARG A 78 3.91 30.76 40.00
N ILE A 79 3.83 29.91 38.97
CA ILE A 79 3.04 28.67 38.98
C ILE A 79 4.01 27.52 38.70
N GLY A 80 4.38 26.76 39.74
CA GLY A 80 5.41 25.73 39.63
C GLY A 80 6.77 26.32 39.20
N SER A 81 7.40 25.75 38.17
CA SER A 81 8.64 26.26 37.58
C SER A 81 8.46 27.46 36.64
N TRP A 82 7.21 27.89 36.39
CA TRP A 82 6.87 28.89 35.38
C TRP A 82 6.72 30.27 36.01
N THR A 83 7.32 31.29 35.37
CA THR A 83 7.28 32.68 35.81
C THR A 83 6.55 33.54 34.78
N PHE A 84 5.28 33.83 35.02
CA PHE A 84 4.51 34.73 34.14
C PHE A 84 4.69 36.19 34.57
N PRO A 85 4.97 37.12 33.64
CA PRO A 85 5.00 38.54 33.97
C PRO A 85 3.62 38.98 34.48
N ALA A 86 3.59 39.86 35.49
CA ALA A 86 2.32 40.40 35.97
C ALA A 86 1.64 41.18 34.82
N PRO A 87 0.35 40.96 34.56
CA PRO A 87 -0.35 41.67 33.51
C PRO A 87 -0.53 43.13 33.97
N GLY A 88 0.14 44.08 33.34
CA GLY A 88 -0.08 45.50 33.65
C GLY A 88 -1.52 45.92 33.32
N LEU A 89 -2.06 46.91 34.04
CA LEU A 89 -3.42 47.41 33.83
C LEU A 89 -3.70 47.79 32.37
N HIS A 90 -2.78 48.53 31.74
CA HIS A 90 -2.91 48.93 30.33
C HIS A 90 -2.97 47.73 29.37
N MET A 91 -2.11 46.73 29.59
CA MET A 91 -2.08 45.52 28.77
C MET A 91 -3.36 44.71 28.95
N SER A 92 -3.85 44.58 30.18
CA SER A 92 -5.11 43.89 30.47
C SER A 92 -6.31 44.58 29.82
N LEU A 93 -6.41 45.91 29.91
CA LEU A 93 -7.47 46.65 29.23
C LEU A 93 -7.39 46.51 27.70
N THR A 94 -6.17 46.49 27.15
CA THR A 94 -5.96 46.24 25.71
C THR A 94 -6.38 44.82 25.31
N GLN A 95 -6.03 43.81 26.10
CA GLN A 95 -6.47 42.42 25.89
C GLN A 95 -7.99 42.30 25.91
N ILE A 96 -8.64 42.95 26.87
CA ILE A 96 -10.10 42.98 26.99
C ILE A 96 -10.71 43.60 25.74
N ALA A 97 -10.22 44.77 25.32
CA ALA A 97 -10.73 45.47 24.15
C ALA A 97 -10.56 44.65 22.86
N VAL A 98 -9.34 44.12 22.61
CA VAL A 98 -9.05 43.32 21.41
C VAL A 98 -9.90 42.05 21.38
N SER A 99 -9.99 41.34 22.51
CA SER A 99 -10.78 40.10 22.59
C SER A 99 -12.28 40.35 22.47
N ALA A 100 -12.80 41.42 23.08
CA ALA A 100 -14.19 41.81 22.93
C ALA A 100 -14.53 42.16 21.48
N VAL A 101 -13.66 42.93 20.80
CA VAL A 101 -13.83 43.26 19.38
C VAL A 101 -13.81 42.01 18.52
N ASP A 102 -12.89 41.07 18.77
CA ASP A 102 -12.79 39.81 18.02
C ASP A 102 -14.07 38.96 18.17
N TRP A 103 -14.56 38.78 19.40
CA TRP A 103 -15.79 38.04 19.65
C TRP A 103 -17.03 38.72 19.07
N ILE A 104 -17.15 40.03 19.20
CA ILE A 104 -18.26 40.81 18.64
C ILE A 104 -18.25 40.75 17.11
N ALA A 105 -17.07 40.88 16.48
CA ALA A 105 -16.93 40.76 15.04
C ALA A 105 -17.30 39.34 14.56
N SER A 106 -16.88 38.31 15.31
CA SER A 106 -17.21 36.91 15.02
C SER A 106 -18.71 36.64 15.08
N ALA A 107 -19.39 37.21 16.09
CA ALA A 107 -20.85 37.16 16.21
C ALA A 107 -21.53 37.95 15.06
N LEU A 108 -21.01 39.12 14.72
CA LEU A 108 -21.54 39.98 13.66
C LEU A 108 -21.57 39.25 12.31
N VAL A 109 -20.55 38.46 11.97
CA VAL A 109 -20.55 37.65 10.74
C VAL A 109 -21.77 36.74 10.70
N LEU A 110 -22.06 35.98 11.76
CA LEU A 110 -23.24 35.10 11.76
C LEU A 110 -24.55 35.90 11.76
N TRP A 111 -24.62 37.01 12.49
CA TRP A 111 -25.81 37.87 12.55
C TRP A 111 -26.18 38.47 11.18
N VAL A 112 -25.17 38.93 10.41
CA VAL A 112 -25.37 39.43 9.04
C VAL A 112 -25.82 38.32 8.10
N LEU A 113 -25.37 37.08 8.31
CA LEU A 113 -25.75 35.92 7.50
C LEU A 113 -27.13 35.35 7.85
N LEU A 114 -27.75 35.78 8.95
CA LEU A 114 -29.13 35.43 9.26
C LEU A 114 -30.09 36.15 8.30
N PRO A 115 -31.10 35.44 7.76
CA PRO A 115 -32.20 36.03 7.01
C PRO A 115 -32.97 37.05 7.83
N ASP A 116 -33.57 38.05 7.18
CA ASP A 116 -34.26 39.16 7.85
C ASP A 116 -35.45 38.68 8.70
N ASP A 117 -36.09 37.56 8.36
CA ASP A 117 -37.17 36.92 9.12
C ASP A 117 -36.71 36.24 10.43
N LEU A 118 -35.41 35.92 10.53
CA LEU A 118 -34.79 35.23 11.67
C LEU A 118 -33.87 36.15 12.48
N ARG A 119 -33.62 37.38 12.01
CA ARG A 119 -32.67 38.31 12.59
C ARG A 119 -33.28 39.04 13.78
N ILE A 120 -32.95 38.58 14.99
CA ILE A 120 -33.23 39.31 16.23
C ILE A 120 -32.27 40.49 16.41
N ALA A 121 -32.56 41.39 17.36
CA ALA A 121 -31.66 42.49 17.69
C ALA A 121 -30.26 41.96 18.07
N PHE A 122 -29.22 42.72 17.72
CA PHE A 122 -27.84 42.23 17.83
C PHE A 122 -27.42 41.85 19.26
N VAL A 123 -27.90 42.59 20.27
CA VAL A 123 -27.57 42.34 21.69
C VAL A 123 -28.11 40.99 22.19
N PRO A 124 -29.40 40.65 22.05
CA PRO A 124 -29.89 39.31 22.39
C PRO A 124 -29.22 38.20 21.56
N PHE A 125 -28.92 38.46 20.27
CA PHE A 125 -28.18 37.52 19.45
C PHE A 125 -26.76 37.25 19.99
N LEU A 126 -26.09 38.29 20.48
CA LEU A 126 -24.77 38.17 21.09
C LEU A 126 -24.81 37.22 22.30
N GLY A 127 -25.88 37.29 23.11
CA GLY A 127 -26.15 36.33 24.18
C GLY A 127 -26.27 34.89 23.66
N VAL A 128 -27.10 34.65 22.64
CA VAL A 128 -27.23 33.31 22.02
C VAL A 128 -25.90 32.80 21.45
N PHE A 129 -25.14 33.67 20.79
CA PHE A 129 -23.84 33.33 20.21
C PHE A 129 -22.82 32.92 21.28
N PHE A 130 -22.67 33.72 22.34
CA PHE A 130 -21.78 33.39 23.45
C PHE A 130 -22.21 32.13 24.19
N LEU A 131 -23.52 31.90 24.33
CA LEU A 131 -24.04 30.66 24.90
C LEU A 131 -23.58 29.45 24.07
N GLY A 132 -23.77 29.52 22.74
CA GLY A 132 -23.31 28.49 21.81
C GLY A 132 -21.79 28.25 21.90
N GLN A 133 -21.00 29.31 22.01
CA GLN A 133 -19.53 29.18 22.10
C GLN A 133 -19.05 28.62 23.42
N VAL A 134 -19.67 28.99 24.54
CA VAL A 134 -19.34 28.41 25.86
C VAL A 134 -19.61 26.91 25.86
N PHE A 135 -20.77 26.47 25.36
CA PHE A 135 -21.07 25.03 25.24
C PHE A 135 -20.17 24.33 24.23
N GLY A 136 -19.90 24.96 23.08
CA GLY A 136 -19.00 24.44 22.06
C GLY A 136 -17.60 24.18 22.62
N ILE A 137 -17.04 25.13 23.36
CA ILE A 137 -15.72 25.01 23.99
C ILE A 137 -15.75 23.97 25.12
N ALA A 138 -16.78 24.01 25.99
CA ALA A 138 -16.92 23.06 27.09
C ALA A 138 -17.02 21.59 26.61
N SER A 139 -17.58 21.37 25.43
CA SER A 139 -17.72 20.03 24.83
C SER A 139 -16.41 19.41 24.35
N GLN A 140 -15.33 20.21 24.20
CA GLN A 140 -14.06 19.80 23.59
C GLN A 140 -14.18 19.23 22.16
N VAL A 141 -15.35 19.35 21.52
CA VAL A 141 -15.54 18.95 20.13
C VAL A 141 -14.74 19.90 19.23
N PRO A 142 -13.93 19.39 18.29
CA PRO A 142 -13.17 20.24 17.37
C PRO A 142 -14.07 21.24 16.65
N GLY A 143 -13.78 22.53 16.84
CA GLY A 143 -14.57 23.63 16.27
C GLY A 143 -15.99 23.78 16.85
N GLY A 144 -16.34 23.08 17.93
CA GLY A 144 -17.68 23.08 18.52
C GLY A 144 -18.76 22.50 17.59
N PHE A 145 -18.37 21.68 16.61
CA PHE A 145 -19.24 21.18 15.55
C PHE A 145 -20.42 20.38 16.12
N GLY A 146 -21.64 20.71 15.69
CA GLY A 146 -22.88 20.12 16.17
C GLY A 146 -23.38 20.75 17.48
N VAL A 147 -22.49 21.05 18.44
CA VAL A 147 -22.89 21.63 19.73
C VAL A 147 -23.25 23.11 19.58
N PHE A 148 -22.41 23.90 18.91
CA PHE A 148 -22.70 25.30 18.63
C PHE A 148 -23.98 25.45 17.79
N GLU A 149 -24.11 24.66 16.73
CA GLU A 149 -25.26 24.65 15.84
C GLU A 149 -26.56 24.25 16.56
N THR A 150 -26.48 23.31 17.49
CA THR A 150 -27.64 22.88 18.29
C THR A 150 -28.09 23.98 19.24
N VAL A 151 -27.16 24.65 19.93
CA VAL A 151 -27.52 25.73 20.86
C VAL A 151 -28.11 26.92 20.12
N VAL A 152 -27.46 27.40 19.05
CA VAL A 152 -27.99 28.50 18.22
C VAL A 152 -29.32 28.11 17.57
N GLY A 153 -29.41 26.87 17.08
CA GLY A 153 -30.63 26.29 16.52
C GLY A 153 -31.78 26.32 17.52
N LEU A 154 -31.61 25.74 18.71
CA LEU A 154 -32.66 25.70 19.73
C LEU A 154 -33.08 27.10 20.21
N SER A 155 -32.15 28.05 20.28
CA SER A 155 -32.45 29.42 20.69
C SER A 155 -33.18 30.25 19.62
N LEU A 156 -32.95 29.98 18.33
CA LEU A 156 -33.55 30.73 17.23
C LEU A 156 -34.76 30.05 16.59
N THR A 157 -34.87 28.71 16.66
CA THR A 157 -35.93 27.92 15.97
C THR A 157 -37.33 28.07 16.55
N THR A 158 -37.49 28.75 17.68
CA THR A 158 -38.81 29.18 18.20
C THR A 158 -39.57 30.08 17.21
N THR A 159 -38.90 30.58 16.16
CA THR A 159 -39.46 31.38 15.05
C THR A 159 -39.90 30.59 13.81
N GLY A 160 -39.68 29.26 13.74
CA GLY A 160 -40.35 28.38 12.77
C GLY A 160 -39.58 28.00 11.48
N ASN A 161 -38.34 28.44 11.26
CA ASN A 161 -37.58 28.14 10.02
C ASN A 161 -36.20 27.49 10.28
N ALA A 162 -36.20 26.23 10.74
CA ALA A 162 -34.97 25.48 11.01
C ALA A 162 -34.01 25.35 9.80
N PRO A 163 -34.47 25.07 8.56
CA PRO A 163 -33.57 24.97 7.41
C PRO A 163 -32.76 26.23 7.15
N ALA A 164 -33.38 27.41 7.32
CA ALA A 164 -32.71 28.69 7.11
C ALA A 164 -31.64 28.96 8.18
N VAL A 165 -31.90 28.64 9.45
CA VAL A 165 -30.90 28.75 10.54
C VAL A 165 -29.68 27.85 10.26
N PHE A 166 -29.90 26.59 9.87
CA PHE A 166 -28.81 25.69 9.51
C PHE A 166 -28.05 26.13 8.25
N GLY A 167 -28.74 26.73 7.27
CA GLY A 167 -28.11 27.33 6.09
C GLY A 167 -27.15 28.47 6.45
N SER A 168 -27.58 29.38 7.32
CA SER A 168 -26.74 30.48 7.81
C SER A 168 -25.55 29.99 8.64
N LEU A 169 -25.74 28.96 9.46
CA LEU A 169 -24.66 28.32 10.22
C LEU A 169 -23.62 27.67 9.30
N LEU A 170 -24.06 26.97 8.25
CA LEU A 170 -23.16 26.39 7.25
C LEU A 170 -22.36 27.48 6.51
N LEU A 171 -23.04 28.54 6.09
CA LEU A 171 -22.40 29.66 5.41
C LEU A 171 -21.41 30.38 6.33
N TYR A 172 -21.74 30.54 7.60
CA TYR A 172 -20.82 31.04 8.62
C TYR A 172 -19.55 30.18 8.73
N ARG A 173 -19.67 28.85 8.69
CA ARG A 173 -18.48 27.96 8.67
C ARG A 173 -17.62 28.18 7.42
N LEU A 174 -18.24 28.33 6.26
CA LEU A 174 -17.51 28.59 5.01
C LEU A 174 -16.77 29.94 5.06
N VAL A 175 -17.43 31.00 5.51
CA VAL A 175 -16.88 32.36 5.53
C VAL A 175 -15.87 32.56 6.65
N TYR A 176 -16.14 32.06 7.86
CA TYR A 176 -15.31 32.32 9.03
C TYR A 176 -14.18 31.29 9.23
N TYR A 177 -14.36 30.04 8.79
CA TYR A 177 -13.34 28.99 8.97
C TYR A 177 -12.64 28.63 7.66
N VAL A 178 -13.40 28.30 6.61
CA VAL A 178 -12.81 27.76 5.38
C VAL A 178 -12.11 28.84 4.56
N PHE A 179 -12.74 29.99 4.37
CA PHE A 179 -12.16 31.07 3.58
C PHE A 179 -10.83 31.61 4.16
N PRO A 180 -10.71 31.94 5.46
CA PRO A 180 -9.44 32.36 6.04
C PRO A 180 -8.36 31.28 5.96
N LEU A 181 -8.73 30.01 6.11
CA LEU A 181 -7.81 28.88 5.96
C LEU A 181 -7.25 28.79 4.54
N LEU A 182 -8.10 28.93 3.51
CA LEU A 182 -7.67 28.94 2.11
C LEU A 182 -6.75 30.13 1.81
N CYS A 183 -7.08 31.32 2.31
CA CYS A 183 -6.23 32.50 2.20
C CYS A 183 -4.87 32.26 2.87
N ALA A 184 -4.84 31.75 4.11
CA ALA A 184 -3.62 31.46 4.84
C ALA A 184 -2.74 30.42 4.13
N MET A 185 -3.33 29.33 3.64
CA MET A 185 -2.61 28.31 2.85
C MET A 185 -2.04 28.88 1.55
N SER A 186 -2.80 29.76 0.87
CA SER A 186 -2.35 30.41 -0.35
C SER A 186 -1.19 31.35 -0.08
N PHE A 187 -1.28 32.20 0.96
CA PHE A 187 -0.17 33.08 1.35
C PHE A 187 1.06 32.30 1.79
N LEU A 188 0.90 31.21 2.55
CA LEU A 188 2.01 30.36 2.96
C LEU A 188 2.67 29.69 1.75
N GLY A 189 1.87 29.16 0.82
CA GLY A 189 2.36 28.58 -0.43
C GLY A 189 3.14 29.58 -1.28
N LEU A 190 2.60 30.79 -1.46
CA LEU A 190 3.26 31.88 -2.19
C LEU A 190 4.55 32.36 -1.49
N HIS A 191 4.54 32.43 -0.16
CA HIS A 191 5.70 32.82 0.64
C HIS A 191 6.83 31.80 0.53
N GLU A 192 6.51 30.50 0.66
CA GLU A 192 7.51 29.44 0.58
C GLU A 192 8.05 29.25 -0.85
N PHE A 193 7.17 29.38 -1.85
CA PHE A 193 7.55 29.37 -3.27
C PHE A 193 8.51 30.51 -3.62
N SER A 194 8.31 31.69 -3.04
CA SER A 194 9.18 32.85 -3.28
C SER A 194 10.55 32.74 -2.60
N ARG A 195 10.65 32.05 -1.45
CA ARG A 195 11.89 31.93 -0.66
C ARG A 195 12.84 30.80 -1.10
N ARG A 196 12.38 29.79 -1.84
CA ARG A 196 13.16 28.57 -2.13
C ARG A 196 13.32 28.24 -3.61
N LYS A 197 13.36 29.25 -4.49
CA LYS A 197 13.44 29.07 -5.96
C LYS A 197 14.60 28.16 -6.43
N GLU A 198 15.75 28.17 -5.75
CA GLU A 198 16.92 27.36 -6.15
C GLU A 198 16.90 25.91 -5.61
N VAL A 199 16.26 25.67 -4.47
CA VAL A 199 16.11 24.32 -3.88
C VAL A 199 15.03 23.54 -4.62
N ILE A 200 13.98 24.21 -5.09
CA ILE A 200 12.89 23.62 -5.89
C ILE A 200 13.38 23.04 -7.22
N GLY A 201 14.46 23.56 -7.82
CA GLY A 201 15.03 22.98 -9.05
C GLY A 201 15.78 21.65 -8.85
N ARG A 202 16.32 21.41 -7.65
CA ARG A 202 17.03 20.17 -7.28
C ARG A 202 16.05 19.13 -6.72
N VAL A 203 15.15 19.60 -5.86
CA VAL A 203 14.03 18.81 -5.31
C VAL A 203 13.02 18.47 -6.42
N GLY A 204 12.85 19.29 -7.46
CA GLY A 204 11.95 19.00 -8.58
C GLY A 204 12.38 17.81 -9.45
N ARG A 205 13.68 17.48 -9.50
CA ARG A 205 14.17 16.26 -10.17
C ARG A 205 13.96 15.00 -9.31
N GLN A 206 14.21 15.08 -7.99
CA GLN A 206 13.94 13.97 -7.06
C GLN A 206 12.44 13.78 -6.75
N LEU A 207 11.66 14.86 -6.76
CA LEU A 207 10.20 14.82 -6.72
C LEU A 207 9.63 14.38 -8.05
N GLY A 208 10.31 14.53 -9.19
CA GLY A 208 9.83 14.02 -10.48
C GLY A 208 9.48 12.54 -10.42
N ASP A 209 10.35 11.74 -9.79
CA ASP A 209 10.16 10.31 -9.62
C ASP A 209 9.02 10.00 -8.62
N TRP A 210 8.98 10.67 -7.46
CA TRP A 210 7.89 10.54 -6.48
C TRP A 210 6.53 11.04 -7.00
N VAL A 211 6.53 12.11 -7.80
CA VAL A 211 5.35 12.70 -8.44
C VAL A 211 4.86 11.76 -9.53
N SER A 212 5.74 11.16 -10.33
CA SER A 212 5.35 10.14 -11.30
C SER A 212 4.66 8.94 -10.63
N GLU A 213 5.08 8.56 -9.42
CA GLU A 213 4.49 7.47 -8.64
C GLU A 213 3.19 7.85 -7.91
N ALA A 214 3.12 9.08 -7.39
CA ALA A 214 1.95 9.58 -6.68
C ALA A 214 0.82 10.05 -7.61
N VAL A 215 1.12 10.60 -8.79
CA VAL A 215 0.14 11.20 -9.71
C VAL A 215 -0.98 10.24 -10.08
N PRO A 216 -0.73 8.98 -10.51
CA PRO A 216 -1.81 8.03 -10.79
C PRO A 216 -2.66 7.70 -9.56
N GLN A 217 -2.06 7.65 -8.37
CA GLN A 217 -2.77 7.38 -7.10
C GLN A 217 -3.69 8.56 -6.74
N VAL A 218 -3.15 9.78 -6.74
CA VAL A 218 -3.85 11.01 -6.40
C VAL A 218 -4.95 11.31 -7.41
N LEU A 219 -4.64 11.29 -8.71
CA LEU A 219 -5.64 11.51 -9.76
C LEU A 219 -6.73 10.45 -9.74
N GLY A 220 -6.36 9.17 -9.54
CA GLY A 220 -7.36 8.10 -9.39
C GLY A 220 -8.28 8.33 -8.19
N PHE A 221 -7.74 8.79 -7.06
CA PHE A 221 -8.54 9.15 -5.88
C PHE A 221 -9.45 10.37 -6.13
N LEU A 222 -8.93 11.43 -6.76
CA LEU A 222 -9.72 12.62 -7.09
C LEU A 222 -10.85 12.30 -8.07
N VAL A 223 -10.58 11.48 -9.09
CA VAL A 223 -11.60 10.99 -10.04
C VAL A 223 -12.65 10.14 -9.32
N PHE A 224 -12.25 9.28 -8.39
CA PHE A 224 -13.18 8.52 -7.55
C PHE A 224 -14.06 9.46 -6.71
N ALA A 225 -13.45 10.43 -6.02
CA ALA A 225 -14.16 11.37 -5.15
C ALA A 225 -15.15 12.23 -5.93
N ALA A 226 -14.77 12.71 -7.11
CA ALA A 226 -15.68 13.45 -7.99
C ALA A 226 -16.80 12.57 -8.55
N GLY A 227 -16.51 11.32 -8.93
CA GLY A 227 -17.53 10.37 -9.34
C GLY A 227 -18.53 10.05 -8.23
N ALA A 228 -18.03 9.83 -7.00
CA ALA A 228 -18.86 9.65 -5.82
C ALA A 228 -19.69 10.90 -5.52
N PHE A 229 -19.09 12.09 -5.59
CA PHE A 229 -19.79 13.36 -5.42
C PHE A 229 -20.94 13.53 -6.43
N LEU A 230 -20.71 13.20 -7.70
CA LEU A 230 -21.76 13.24 -8.74
C LEU A 230 -22.89 12.24 -8.48
N LEU A 231 -22.57 11.04 -7.98
CA LEU A 231 -23.59 10.06 -7.59
C LEU A 231 -24.43 10.55 -6.42
N LEU A 232 -23.78 11.12 -5.40
CA LEU A 232 -24.44 11.64 -4.22
C LEU A 232 -25.28 12.89 -4.56
N SER A 233 -24.74 13.82 -5.36
CA SER A 233 -25.47 15.01 -5.78
C SER A 233 -26.66 14.66 -6.69
N GLY A 234 -26.51 13.64 -7.54
CA GLY A 234 -27.60 13.12 -8.36
C GLY A 234 -28.75 12.45 -7.58
N SER A 235 -28.50 12.03 -6.33
CA SER A 235 -29.52 11.45 -5.45
C SER A 235 -30.39 12.48 -4.74
N LEU A 236 -29.95 13.75 -4.69
CA LEU A 236 -30.66 14.85 -4.05
C LEU A 236 -31.65 15.52 -5.04
N PRO A 237 -32.83 15.97 -4.56
CA PRO A 237 -33.75 16.74 -5.37
C PRO A 237 -33.13 18.08 -5.75
N THR A 238 -33.27 18.47 -7.02
CA THR A 238 -32.82 19.79 -7.48
C THR A 238 -33.67 20.88 -6.86
N LEU A 239 -33.06 21.67 -5.98
CA LEU A 239 -33.63 22.94 -5.53
C LEU A 239 -33.54 23.95 -6.68
N PRO A 240 -34.63 24.61 -7.07
CA PRO A 240 -34.64 25.57 -8.18
C PRO A 240 -34.02 26.90 -7.75
N TRP A 241 -32.69 27.00 -7.74
CA TRP A 241 -31.99 28.28 -7.48
C TRP A 241 -31.23 28.81 -8.72
N HIS A 242 -31.61 28.41 -9.93
CA HIS A 242 -30.93 28.83 -11.15
C HIS A 242 -31.29 30.27 -11.57
N THR A 243 -30.30 31.16 -11.52
CA THR A 243 -30.21 32.35 -12.36
C THR A 243 -30.12 31.91 -13.82
N ARG A 244 -31.09 32.34 -14.64
CA ARG A 244 -31.25 31.90 -16.04
C ARG A 244 -30.40 32.81 -16.94
N LEU A 245 -29.29 32.30 -17.48
CA LEU A 245 -28.41 33.10 -18.35
C LEU A 245 -28.62 32.84 -19.85
N PHE A 246 -28.88 31.60 -20.28
CA PHE A 246 -28.93 31.25 -21.71
C PHE A 246 -30.32 30.90 -22.27
N GLY A 247 -31.38 30.87 -21.46
CA GLY A 247 -32.77 30.74 -21.96
C GLY A 247 -33.10 29.44 -22.73
N LEU A 248 -32.16 28.49 -22.84
CA LEU A 248 -32.28 27.24 -23.61
C LEU A 248 -32.95 26.08 -22.85
N SER A 249 -33.35 26.27 -21.60
CA SER A 249 -33.78 25.20 -20.68
C SER A 249 -35.30 25.09 -20.47
N SER A 250 -36.12 25.50 -21.45
CA SER A 250 -37.59 25.38 -21.39
C SER A 250 -38.14 23.99 -21.76
N ALA A 251 -37.31 23.08 -22.27
CA ALA A 251 -37.74 21.74 -22.64
C ALA A 251 -37.52 20.73 -21.49
N THR A 252 -38.62 20.31 -20.85
CA THR A 252 -38.66 19.28 -19.79
C THR A 252 -37.86 17.99 -20.07
N PRO A 253 -37.77 17.46 -21.32
CA PRO A 253 -36.97 16.24 -21.59
C PRO A 253 -35.48 16.44 -21.35
N PHE A 254 -34.95 17.65 -21.59
CA PHE A 254 -33.54 17.95 -21.41
C PHE A 254 -33.14 18.01 -19.94
N ILE A 255 -34.06 18.14 -18.99
CA ILE A 255 -33.75 18.10 -17.55
C ILE A 255 -33.76 16.65 -17.03
N GLU A 256 -34.52 15.76 -17.65
CA GLU A 256 -34.67 14.35 -17.23
C GLU A 256 -33.54 13.44 -17.69
N VAL A 257 -33.17 13.52 -18.98
CA VAL A 257 -31.97 12.85 -19.54
C VAL A 257 -30.71 13.25 -18.78
N SER A 258 -30.81 14.38 -18.10
CA SER A 258 -29.71 15.09 -17.54
C SER A 258 -29.26 14.58 -16.17
N HIS A 259 -30.19 14.42 -15.23
CA HIS A 259 -29.88 13.76 -13.95
C HIS A 259 -29.37 12.34 -14.16
N PHE A 260 -29.98 11.64 -15.11
CA PHE A 260 -29.57 10.30 -15.52
C PHE A 260 -28.13 10.26 -16.04
N ALA A 261 -27.76 11.20 -16.93
CA ALA A 261 -26.39 11.31 -17.42
C ALA A 261 -25.38 11.60 -16.29
N GLY A 262 -25.71 12.46 -15.32
CA GLY A 262 -24.85 12.77 -14.18
C GLY A 262 -24.49 11.54 -13.34
N SER A 263 -25.45 10.66 -13.06
CA SER A 263 -25.21 9.42 -12.32
C SER A 263 -24.46 8.37 -13.14
N ILE A 264 -24.70 8.28 -14.46
CA ILE A 264 -23.91 7.41 -15.35
C ILE A 264 -22.44 7.86 -15.39
N LEU A 265 -22.21 9.17 -15.53
CA LEU A 265 -20.87 9.76 -15.46
C LEU A 265 -20.22 9.47 -14.10
N GLY A 266 -20.97 9.67 -13.01
CA GLY A 266 -20.50 9.43 -11.65
C GLY A 266 -20.05 7.98 -11.42
N ILE A 267 -20.88 7.00 -11.78
CA ILE A 267 -20.50 5.58 -11.65
C ILE A 267 -19.36 5.21 -12.59
N GLY A 268 -19.34 5.73 -13.82
CA GLY A 268 -18.26 5.49 -14.77
C GLY A 268 -16.90 5.95 -14.21
N LEU A 269 -16.83 7.16 -13.65
CA LEU A 269 -15.63 7.69 -13.00
C LEU A 269 -15.20 6.85 -11.79
N VAL A 270 -16.15 6.42 -10.95
CA VAL A 270 -15.88 5.53 -9.80
C VAL A 270 -15.29 4.19 -10.24
N LEU A 271 -15.81 3.58 -11.30
CA LEU A 271 -15.31 2.31 -11.83
C LEU A 271 -13.92 2.46 -12.49
N LEU A 272 -13.71 3.56 -13.24
CA LEU A 272 -12.47 3.84 -13.97
C LEU A 272 -11.31 4.30 -13.08
N ALA A 273 -11.60 4.92 -11.93
CA ALA A 273 -10.61 5.40 -10.98
C ALA A 273 -9.56 4.33 -10.60
N ARG A 274 -9.97 3.06 -10.47
CA ARG A 274 -9.02 1.98 -10.19
C ARG A 274 -8.07 1.68 -11.34
N GLY A 275 -8.53 1.83 -12.58
CA GLY A 275 -7.69 1.67 -13.76
C GLY A 275 -6.61 2.76 -13.82
N LEU A 276 -6.97 4.00 -13.46
CA LEU A 276 -6.01 5.11 -13.34
C LEU A 276 -4.94 4.84 -12.28
N GLN A 277 -5.33 4.43 -11.07
CA GLN A 277 -4.38 4.05 -10.01
C GLN A 277 -3.41 2.94 -10.42
N ARG A 278 -3.78 2.17 -11.44
CA ARG A 278 -2.96 1.07 -11.99
C ARG A 278 -2.23 1.43 -13.27
N ARG A 279 -2.23 2.71 -13.66
CA ARG A 279 -1.54 3.23 -14.84
C ARG A 279 -2.05 2.64 -16.17
N ALA A 280 -3.31 2.22 -16.22
CA ALA A 280 -3.89 1.62 -17.42
C ALA A 280 -4.23 2.70 -18.47
N ASP A 281 -3.69 2.56 -19.69
CA ASP A 281 -3.88 3.52 -20.79
C ASP A 281 -5.35 3.63 -21.24
N SER A 282 -6.03 2.47 -21.34
CA SER A 282 -7.46 2.45 -21.69
C SER A 282 -8.32 3.15 -20.63
N ALA A 283 -7.93 3.12 -19.35
CA ALA A 283 -8.63 3.79 -18.26
C ALA A 283 -8.43 5.30 -18.31
N TRP A 284 -7.23 5.76 -18.67
CA TRP A 284 -6.98 7.17 -18.93
C TRP A 284 -7.84 7.68 -20.08
N THR A 285 -7.81 7.00 -21.23
CA THR A 285 -8.57 7.38 -22.42
C THR A 285 -10.08 7.42 -22.13
N ALA A 286 -10.62 6.39 -21.49
CA ALA A 286 -12.04 6.35 -21.11
C ALA A 286 -12.40 7.46 -20.11
N THR A 287 -11.53 7.77 -19.15
CA THR A 287 -11.78 8.85 -18.17
C THR A 287 -11.77 10.21 -18.84
N VAL A 288 -10.79 10.49 -19.72
CA VAL A 288 -10.74 11.76 -20.47
C VAL A 288 -12.01 11.98 -21.27
N LEU A 289 -12.46 10.94 -22.01
CA LEU A 289 -13.68 11.01 -22.80
C LEU A 289 -14.91 11.24 -21.90
N LEU A 290 -15.00 10.52 -20.78
CA LEU A 290 -16.11 10.65 -19.84
C LEU A 290 -16.14 12.03 -19.17
N LEU A 291 -14.98 12.57 -18.79
CA LEU A 291 -14.86 13.93 -18.25
C LEU A 291 -15.23 15.00 -19.28
N ALA A 292 -14.78 14.85 -20.54
CA ALA A 292 -15.12 15.79 -21.61
C ALA A 292 -16.63 15.82 -21.91
N VAL A 293 -17.26 14.64 -22.00
CA VAL A 293 -18.73 14.52 -22.11
C VAL A 293 -19.40 15.12 -20.87
N GLY A 294 -18.87 14.87 -19.68
CA GLY A 294 -19.37 15.43 -18.43
C GLY A 294 -19.36 16.96 -18.43
N VAL A 295 -18.23 17.59 -18.75
CA VAL A 295 -18.09 19.05 -18.87
C VAL A 295 -19.10 19.62 -19.85
N LEU A 296 -19.23 19.02 -21.04
CA LEU A 296 -20.20 19.49 -22.05
C LEU A 296 -21.64 19.41 -21.51
N THR A 297 -22.01 18.27 -20.91
CA THR A 297 -23.39 18.07 -20.41
C THR A 297 -23.74 18.97 -19.24
N THR A 298 -22.82 19.24 -18.31
CA THR A 298 -23.05 20.12 -17.16
C THR A 298 -23.01 21.60 -17.53
N LEU A 299 -22.18 21.97 -18.51
CA LEU A 299 -22.08 23.34 -19.02
C LEU A 299 -23.37 23.74 -19.75
N LEU A 300 -23.91 22.85 -20.59
CA LEU A 300 -25.20 23.04 -21.26
C LEU A 300 -26.39 23.22 -20.30
N ARG A 301 -26.18 22.93 -19.01
CA ARG A 301 -27.19 23.04 -17.95
C ARG A 301 -26.92 24.14 -16.95
N GLU A 302 -25.94 24.98 -17.20
CA GLU A 302 -25.54 26.08 -16.30
C GLU A 302 -25.17 25.58 -14.88
N GLN A 303 -24.71 24.33 -14.75
CA GLN A 303 -24.20 23.78 -13.49
C GLN A 303 -22.72 24.10 -13.33
N PHE A 304 -22.41 25.37 -13.09
CA PHE A 304 -21.04 25.89 -13.09
C PHE A 304 -20.13 25.17 -12.08
N ALA A 305 -20.63 24.79 -10.90
CA ALA A 305 -19.84 24.07 -9.90
C ALA A 305 -19.39 22.68 -10.37
N HIS A 306 -20.32 21.86 -10.90
CA HIS A 306 -19.99 20.54 -11.46
C HIS A 306 -19.07 20.66 -12.67
N THR A 307 -19.34 21.66 -13.53
CA THR A 307 -18.52 21.94 -14.72
C THR A 307 -17.09 22.31 -14.33
N ALA A 308 -16.92 23.19 -13.35
CA ALA A 308 -15.61 23.60 -12.87
C ALA A 308 -14.82 22.41 -12.28
N LEU A 309 -15.49 21.56 -11.48
CA LEU A 309 -14.87 20.35 -10.92
C LEU A 309 -14.38 19.40 -12.03
N LEU A 310 -15.26 19.07 -13.00
CA LEU A 310 -14.92 18.16 -14.09
C LEU A 310 -13.86 18.73 -15.03
N ALA A 311 -13.94 20.03 -15.34
CA ALA A 311 -12.95 20.73 -16.17
C ALA A 311 -11.58 20.79 -15.48
N LEU A 312 -11.54 21.05 -14.17
CA LEU A 312 -10.30 21.01 -13.39
C LEU A 312 -9.67 19.62 -13.44
N LEU A 313 -10.44 18.56 -13.23
CA LEU A 313 -9.93 17.19 -13.33
C LEU A 313 -9.43 16.85 -14.74
N LEU A 314 -10.14 17.27 -15.77
CA LEU A 314 -9.72 17.09 -17.16
C LEU A 314 -8.38 17.79 -17.43
N LEU A 315 -8.23 19.05 -16.98
CA LEU A 315 -7.00 19.82 -17.12
C LEU A 315 -5.81 19.19 -16.38
N LEU A 316 -6.05 18.58 -15.22
CA LEU A 316 -5.02 17.85 -14.46
C LEU A 316 -4.63 16.51 -15.13
N LEU A 317 -5.59 15.84 -15.79
CA LEU A 317 -5.39 14.50 -16.34
C LEU A 317 -4.71 14.51 -17.73
N LEU A 318 -4.96 15.53 -18.56
CA LEU A 318 -4.40 15.69 -19.90
C LEU A 318 -2.85 15.68 -19.96
N PRO A 319 -2.12 16.49 -19.18
CA PRO A 319 -0.64 16.50 -19.22
C PRO A 319 -0.03 15.20 -18.66
N SER A 320 -0.81 14.44 -17.89
CA SER A 320 -0.36 13.22 -17.20
C SER A 320 -0.38 11.96 -18.07
N ARG A 321 -0.64 12.06 -19.39
CA ARG A 321 -0.76 10.89 -20.30
C ARG A 321 0.43 9.91 -20.21
N ARG A 322 1.65 10.45 -20.06
CA ARG A 322 2.88 9.64 -20.03
C ARG A 322 2.93 8.66 -18.84
N GLU A 323 2.19 8.96 -17.77
CA GLU A 323 2.15 8.12 -16.56
C GLU A 323 1.26 6.88 -16.69
N PHE A 324 0.37 6.83 -17.70
CA PHE A 324 -0.61 5.78 -17.93
C PHE A 324 -0.22 4.91 -19.14
N TYR A 325 0.98 4.34 -19.14
CA TYR A 325 1.54 3.63 -20.29
C TYR A 325 1.15 2.14 -20.39
N ARG A 326 0.44 1.56 -19.40
CA ARG A 326 0.20 0.10 -19.39
C ARG A 326 -0.94 -0.27 -20.35
N PRO A 327 -0.68 -1.12 -21.37
CA PRO A 327 -1.71 -1.58 -22.31
C PRO A 327 -2.56 -2.66 -21.63
N THR A 328 -3.52 -2.23 -20.81
CA THR A 328 -4.42 -3.12 -20.07
C THR A 328 -5.85 -2.81 -20.50
N ALA A 329 -6.64 -3.84 -20.84
CA ALA A 329 -8.08 -3.68 -21.04
C ALA A 329 -8.77 -3.25 -19.73
N LEU A 330 -9.79 -2.39 -19.81
CA LEU A 330 -10.54 -1.88 -18.65
C LEU A 330 -11.05 -2.99 -17.71
N THR A 331 -11.50 -4.12 -18.28
CA THR A 331 -12.03 -5.28 -17.57
C THR A 331 -10.95 -6.18 -16.95
N ALA A 332 -9.69 -6.07 -17.41
CA ALA A 332 -8.56 -6.85 -16.93
C ALA A 332 -7.93 -6.27 -15.64
N VAL A 333 -8.30 -5.04 -15.27
CA VAL A 333 -7.85 -4.38 -14.04
C VAL A 333 -8.33 -5.15 -12.81
N SER A 334 -7.41 -5.79 -12.06
CA SER A 334 -7.81 -6.51 -10.84
C SER A 334 -8.27 -5.55 -9.73
N TRP A 335 -9.29 -5.94 -8.99
CA TRP A 335 -9.82 -5.14 -7.88
C TRP A 335 -9.46 -5.82 -6.57
N THR A 336 -9.09 -5.02 -5.58
CA THR A 336 -8.87 -5.50 -4.21
C THR A 336 -10.22 -5.57 -3.50
N PRO A 337 -10.40 -6.48 -2.52
CA PRO A 337 -11.63 -6.53 -1.72
C PRO A 337 -11.99 -5.17 -1.12
N GLY A 338 -10.98 -4.43 -0.62
CA GLY A 338 -11.20 -3.07 -0.10
C GLY A 338 -11.71 -2.07 -1.14
N TRP A 339 -11.35 -2.21 -2.42
CA TRP A 339 -11.88 -1.33 -3.47
C TRP A 339 -13.32 -1.70 -3.84
N ILE A 340 -13.64 -3.00 -3.87
CA ILE A 340 -15.03 -3.46 -4.05
C ILE A 340 -15.90 -2.92 -2.92
N ALA A 341 -15.43 -3.04 -1.66
CA ALA A 341 -16.12 -2.49 -0.50
C ALA A 341 -16.32 -0.97 -0.64
N LEU A 342 -15.30 -0.22 -1.07
CA LEU A 342 -15.42 1.22 -1.26
C LEU A 342 -16.50 1.61 -2.29
N VAL A 343 -16.52 0.93 -3.44
CA VAL A 343 -17.55 1.15 -4.48
C VAL A 343 -18.94 0.78 -3.97
N LEU A 344 -19.09 -0.37 -3.30
CA LEU A 344 -20.36 -0.81 -2.71
C LEU A 344 -20.86 0.16 -1.64
N THR A 345 -19.97 0.68 -0.79
CA THR A 345 -20.31 1.68 0.23
C THR A 345 -20.76 2.99 -0.40
N THR A 346 -20.11 3.47 -1.48
CA THR A 346 -20.56 4.65 -2.21
C THR A 346 -21.96 4.46 -2.83
N LEU A 347 -22.21 3.29 -3.43
CA LEU A 347 -23.53 2.95 -3.97
C LEU A 347 -24.60 2.85 -2.86
N LEU A 348 -24.27 2.21 -1.75
CA LEU A 348 -25.15 2.09 -0.59
C LEU A 348 -25.46 3.47 0.02
N GLY A 349 -24.46 4.34 0.15
CA GLY A 349 -24.62 5.71 0.62
C GLY A 349 -25.55 6.52 -0.28
N ALA A 350 -25.39 6.43 -1.61
CA ALA A 350 -26.29 7.06 -2.56
C ALA A 350 -27.73 6.52 -2.44
N ALA A 351 -27.90 5.21 -2.26
CA ALA A 351 -29.20 4.59 -2.07
C ALA A 351 -29.87 5.01 -0.76
N ILE A 352 -29.13 5.07 0.35
CA ILE A 352 -29.65 5.53 1.65
C ILE A 352 -30.06 7.00 1.58
N LEU A 353 -29.24 7.86 0.95
CA LEU A 353 -29.54 9.28 0.79
C LEU A 353 -30.78 9.50 -0.07
N LEU A 354 -30.95 8.71 -1.13
CA LEU A 354 -32.19 8.71 -1.90
C LEU A 354 -33.39 8.34 -1.01
N LEU A 355 -33.34 7.19 -0.32
CA LEU A 355 -34.44 6.75 0.55
C LEU A 355 -34.77 7.79 1.62
N PHE A 356 -33.75 8.43 2.20
CA PHE A 356 -33.93 9.49 3.19
C PHE A 356 -34.56 10.75 2.59
N SER A 357 -34.11 11.18 1.41
CA SER A 357 -34.62 12.39 0.76
C SER A 357 -36.06 12.25 0.26
N PHE A 358 -36.50 11.03 -0.06
CA PHE A 358 -37.84 10.74 -0.61
C PHE A 358 -38.76 10.04 0.41
N ARG A 359 -38.41 10.05 1.72
CA ARG A 359 -39.18 9.39 2.80
C ARG A 359 -40.62 9.88 2.99
N ARG A 360 -40.98 11.04 2.44
CA ARG A 360 -42.31 11.67 2.59
C ARG A 360 -43.20 11.53 1.34
N LEU A 361 -42.75 10.83 0.31
CA LEU A 361 -43.52 10.59 -0.92
C LEU A 361 -44.15 9.19 -0.89
N GLU A 362 -45.43 9.09 -1.25
CA GLU A 362 -46.13 7.81 -1.36
C GLU A 362 -45.53 7.00 -2.52
N TYR A 363 -45.06 5.78 -2.23
CA TYR A 363 -44.49 4.89 -3.25
C TYR A 363 -45.62 4.14 -3.97
N SER A 364 -45.75 4.32 -5.28
CA SER A 364 -46.67 3.54 -6.13
C SER A 364 -46.19 2.08 -6.24
N GLY A 365 -47.09 1.11 -6.16
CA GLY A 365 -46.80 -0.34 -6.24
C GLY A 365 -46.46 -0.89 -7.64
N ASP A 366 -46.01 -0.05 -8.57
CA ASP A 366 -45.71 -0.44 -9.95
C ASP A 366 -44.36 -1.17 -10.10
N LEU A 367 -44.25 -2.01 -11.13
CA LEU A 367 -43.01 -2.71 -11.50
C LEU A 367 -41.92 -1.68 -11.86
N TRP A 368 -40.73 -1.85 -11.30
CA TRP A 368 -39.63 -0.87 -11.32
C TRP A 368 -39.20 -0.39 -12.73
N TRP A 369 -39.33 -1.22 -13.78
CA TRP A 369 -39.02 -0.83 -15.16
C TRP A 369 -40.12 0.02 -15.82
N ARG A 370 -41.39 -0.17 -15.44
CA ARG A 370 -42.50 0.71 -15.88
C ARG A 370 -42.45 2.03 -15.15
N PHE A 371 -42.15 1.99 -13.86
CA PHE A 371 -41.92 3.17 -13.03
C PHE A 371 -40.71 4.00 -13.54
N ALA A 372 -39.57 3.39 -13.85
CA ALA A 372 -38.40 4.12 -14.36
C ALA A 372 -38.60 4.75 -15.76
N LEU A 373 -39.66 4.37 -16.49
CA LEU A 373 -39.99 4.90 -17.81
C LEU A 373 -41.27 5.77 -17.82
N SER A 374 -41.98 5.88 -16.69
CA SER A 374 -43.16 6.72 -16.55
C SER A 374 -42.80 8.16 -16.17
N GLU A 375 -43.68 9.11 -16.51
CA GLU A 375 -43.48 10.55 -16.23
C GLU A 375 -43.43 10.87 -14.72
N ASP A 376 -44.02 10.01 -13.88
CA ASP A 376 -44.23 10.26 -12.45
C ASP A 376 -43.06 9.81 -11.54
N ALA A 377 -42.06 9.09 -12.06
CA ALA A 377 -40.95 8.63 -11.23
C ALA A 377 -39.97 9.77 -10.88
N PRO A 378 -39.61 9.95 -9.59
CA PRO A 378 -38.59 10.90 -9.18
C PRO A 378 -37.30 10.71 -9.98
N ARG A 379 -36.80 11.81 -10.56
CA ARG A 379 -35.63 11.85 -11.46
C ARG A 379 -34.38 11.18 -10.88
N SER A 380 -34.24 11.24 -9.55
CA SER A 380 -33.18 10.62 -8.75
C SER A 380 -33.24 9.09 -8.72
N MET A 381 -34.45 8.48 -8.79
CA MET A 381 -34.61 7.02 -8.87
C MET A 381 -34.15 6.47 -10.23
N ARG A 382 -34.50 7.15 -11.33
CA ARG A 382 -34.01 6.80 -12.68
C ARG A 382 -32.48 6.82 -12.75
N ALA A 383 -31.87 7.81 -12.10
CA ALA A 383 -30.41 7.98 -12.07
C ALA A 383 -29.68 6.84 -11.32
N ILE A 384 -30.25 6.37 -10.21
CA ILE A 384 -29.73 5.21 -9.46
C ILE A 384 -29.91 3.91 -10.25
N VAL A 385 -31.06 3.69 -10.89
CA VAL A 385 -31.26 2.52 -11.77
C VAL A 385 -30.23 2.50 -12.90
N GLY A 386 -30.00 3.64 -13.56
CA GLY A 386 -28.94 3.78 -14.57
C GLY A 386 -27.56 3.44 -14.04
N ALA A 387 -27.21 3.95 -12.85
CA ALA A 387 -25.94 3.64 -12.21
C ALA A 387 -25.80 2.14 -11.88
N SER A 388 -26.87 1.50 -11.38
CA SER A 388 -26.92 0.06 -11.10
C SER A 388 -26.77 -0.77 -12.37
N VAL A 389 -27.43 -0.41 -13.47
CA VAL A 389 -27.30 -1.11 -14.75
C VAL A 389 -25.88 -1.05 -15.27
N VAL A 390 -25.23 0.12 -15.23
CA VAL A 390 -23.83 0.27 -15.65
C VAL A 390 -22.89 -0.55 -14.76
N ALA A 391 -23.10 -0.53 -13.43
CA ALA A 391 -22.32 -1.34 -12.50
C ALA A 391 -22.49 -2.85 -12.75
N SER A 392 -23.71 -3.31 -12.98
CA SER A 392 -24.02 -4.71 -13.31
C SER A 392 -23.45 -5.13 -14.65
N ALA A 393 -23.57 -4.29 -15.68
CA ALA A 393 -22.99 -4.55 -17.00
C ALA A 393 -21.46 -4.64 -16.93
N PHE A 394 -20.82 -3.74 -16.16
CA PHE A 394 -19.37 -3.79 -15.92
C PHE A 394 -18.96 -5.04 -15.14
N ALA A 395 -19.72 -5.42 -14.12
CA ALA A 395 -19.48 -6.65 -13.35
C ALA A 395 -19.61 -7.90 -14.24
N PHE A 396 -20.63 -7.96 -15.11
CA PHE A 396 -20.84 -9.05 -16.05
C PHE A 396 -19.75 -9.12 -17.11
N ALA A 397 -19.39 -7.99 -17.74
CA ALA A 397 -18.30 -7.91 -18.71
C ALA A 397 -16.95 -8.36 -18.10
N ARG A 398 -16.76 -8.14 -16.79
CA ARG A 398 -15.59 -8.63 -16.06
C ARG A 398 -15.63 -10.14 -15.80
N LEU A 399 -16.80 -10.73 -15.56
CA LEU A 399 -16.93 -12.19 -15.43
C LEU A 399 -16.62 -12.90 -16.74
N LEU A 400 -16.98 -12.29 -17.87
CA LEU A 400 -16.71 -12.80 -19.22
C LEU A 400 -15.30 -12.51 -19.74
N ARG A 401 -14.41 -11.94 -18.93
CA ARG A 401 -13.08 -11.52 -19.40
C ARG A 401 -12.25 -12.73 -19.89
N PRO A 402 -11.55 -12.62 -21.02
CA PRO A 402 -10.55 -13.59 -21.42
C PRO A 402 -9.43 -13.62 -20.37
N ASN A 403 -9.04 -14.82 -19.93
CA ASN A 403 -7.87 -14.98 -19.06
C ASN A 403 -6.62 -14.84 -19.93
N THR A 404 -5.88 -13.73 -19.82
CA THR A 404 -4.59 -13.59 -20.54
C THR A 404 -3.61 -14.58 -19.93
N PRO A 405 -3.20 -15.64 -20.66
CA PRO A 405 -2.27 -16.61 -20.10
C PRO A 405 -0.93 -15.91 -19.85
N PRO A 406 -0.20 -16.28 -18.77
CA PRO A 406 1.18 -15.83 -18.60
C PRO A 406 2.01 -16.25 -19.82
N PRO A 407 3.20 -15.64 -20.04
CA PRO A 407 4.10 -16.07 -21.10
C PRO A 407 4.27 -17.60 -21.11
N PRO A 408 4.44 -18.25 -22.26
CA PRO A 408 4.68 -19.68 -22.31
C PRO A 408 5.96 -20.06 -21.56
N LEU A 409 6.07 -21.32 -21.14
CA LEU A 409 7.32 -21.88 -20.62
C LEU A 409 8.40 -21.90 -21.73
N GLY A 410 9.67 -22.00 -21.33
CA GLY A 410 10.78 -22.12 -22.27
C GLY A 410 10.60 -23.33 -23.19
N THR A 411 10.88 -23.12 -24.47
CA THR A 411 10.92 -24.19 -25.47
C THR A 411 12.20 -25.02 -25.32
N ALA A 412 12.27 -26.18 -26.00
CA ALA A 412 13.51 -26.95 -26.04
C ALA A 412 14.68 -26.14 -26.65
N GLU A 413 14.40 -25.29 -27.64
CA GLU A 413 15.40 -24.38 -28.23
C GLU A 413 15.91 -23.36 -27.21
N ASP A 414 15.03 -22.81 -26.37
CA ASP A 414 15.42 -21.90 -25.30
C ASP A 414 16.32 -22.58 -24.26
N ILE A 415 16.02 -23.85 -23.93
CA ILE A 415 16.85 -24.63 -22.99
C ILE A 415 18.24 -24.86 -23.57
N GLU A 416 18.36 -25.19 -24.86
CA GLU A 416 19.66 -25.34 -25.53
C GLU A 416 20.42 -24.01 -25.62
N ALA A 417 19.73 -22.90 -25.87
CA ALA A 417 20.35 -21.57 -25.85
C ALA A 417 20.87 -21.21 -24.45
N ALA A 418 20.08 -21.49 -23.40
CA ALA A 418 20.50 -21.29 -22.02
C ALA A 418 21.70 -22.19 -21.66
N TRP A 419 21.72 -23.44 -22.13
CA TRP A 419 22.80 -24.39 -21.88
C TRP A 419 24.17 -23.84 -22.31
N ASN A 420 24.26 -23.19 -23.47
CA ASN A 420 25.50 -22.57 -23.96
C ASN A 420 26.04 -21.49 -23.00
N VAL A 421 25.16 -20.74 -22.33
CA VAL A 421 25.55 -19.72 -21.35
C VAL A 421 25.88 -20.36 -19.99
N VAL A 422 25.10 -21.37 -19.58
CA VAL A 422 25.28 -22.08 -18.30
C VAL A 422 26.65 -22.75 -18.21
N GLN A 423 27.14 -23.38 -19.29
CA GLN A 423 28.45 -24.04 -19.31
C GLN A 423 29.61 -23.09 -18.96
N ALA A 424 29.49 -21.81 -19.31
CA ALA A 424 30.48 -20.79 -19.02
C ALA A 424 30.23 -20.07 -17.68
N SER A 425 29.09 -20.32 -17.02
CA SER A 425 28.72 -19.61 -15.79
C SER A 425 29.52 -20.14 -14.59
N PRO A 426 30.12 -19.27 -13.76
CA PRO A 426 30.81 -19.69 -12.54
C PRO A 426 29.84 -20.16 -11.43
N ASP A 427 28.54 -19.84 -11.55
CA ASP A 427 27.51 -20.21 -10.57
C ASP A 427 26.85 -21.55 -10.95
N SER A 428 26.96 -22.54 -10.06
CA SER A 428 26.39 -23.87 -10.28
C SER A 428 24.86 -23.85 -10.36
N SER A 429 24.19 -22.91 -9.70
CA SER A 429 22.72 -22.83 -9.67
C SER A 429 22.08 -22.47 -11.03
N ALA A 430 22.87 -21.96 -11.97
CA ALA A 430 22.44 -21.65 -13.34
C ALA A 430 21.89 -22.89 -14.07
N HIS A 431 22.34 -24.09 -13.69
CA HIS A 431 21.90 -25.38 -14.23
C HIS A 431 20.41 -25.66 -14.01
N LEU A 432 19.77 -25.02 -13.03
CA LEU A 432 18.32 -25.12 -12.84
C LEU A 432 17.55 -24.68 -14.09
N ALA A 433 18.13 -23.85 -14.96
CA ALA A 433 17.54 -23.48 -16.25
C ALA A 433 17.09 -24.71 -17.06
N LEU A 434 17.80 -25.83 -16.97
CA LEU A 434 17.59 -27.01 -17.80
C LEU A 434 16.38 -27.87 -17.38
N LEU A 435 15.73 -27.54 -16.26
CA LEU A 435 14.62 -28.33 -15.71
C LEU A 435 13.32 -28.25 -16.55
N GLY A 436 13.23 -27.25 -17.44
CA GLY A 436 12.09 -27.05 -18.36
C GLY A 436 10.80 -26.55 -17.71
N ASP A 437 10.88 -26.05 -16.48
CA ASP A 437 9.75 -25.55 -15.69
C ASP A 437 9.75 -24.02 -15.52
N LYS A 438 10.76 -23.35 -16.10
CA LYS A 438 10.96 -21.90 -16.04
C LYS A 438 10.77 -21.26 -17.42
N ARG A 439 10.59 -19.94 -17.39
CA ARG A 439 10.53 -19.07 -18.55
C ARG A 439 11.85 -18.35 -18.70
N PHE A 440 12.17 -17.95 -19.92
CA PHE A 440 13.42 -17.26 -20.21
C PHE A 440 13.18 -15.85 -20.72
N LEU A 441 14.12 -14.98 -20.40
CA LEU A 441 14.31 -13.68 -21.03
C LEU A 441 15.78 -13.62 -21.48
N PHE A 442 16.01 -13.64 -22.78
CA PHE A 442 17.35 -13.54 -23.38
C PHE A 442 17.66 -12.11 -23.80
N ASN A 443 18.96 -11.79 -23.86
CA ASN A 443 19.40 -10.65 -24.64
C ASN A 443 19.36 -10.99 -26.13
N ASP A 444 19.50 -9.98 -26.99
CA ASP A 444 19.29 -10.15 -28.43
C ASP A 444 20.32 -11.10 -29.06
N ALA A 445 21.54 -11.18 -28.49
CA ALA A 445 22.60 -12.09 -28.92
C ALA A 445 22.53 -13.51 -28.30
N LYS A 446 21.57 -13.78 -27.40
CA LYS A 446 21.47 -15.02 -26.60
C LYS A 446 22.77 -15.39 -25.83
N THR A 447 23.57 -14.40 -25.45
CA THR A 447 24.79 -14.54 -24.62
C THR A 447 24.51 -14.40 -23.13
N ALA A 448 23.33 -13.89 -22.78
CA ALA A 448 22.87 -13.74 -21.41
C ALA A 448 21.38 -14.08 -21.30
N PHE A 449 20.96 -14.59 -20.14
CA PHE A 449 19.57 -14.91 -19.89
C PHE A 449 19.17 -14.72 -18.43
N LEU A 450 17.87 -14.54 -18.22
CA LEU A 450 17.21 -14.58 -16.93
C LEU A 450 16.13 -15.64 -16.96
N MET A 451 16.12 -16.52 -15.96
CA MET A 451 15.11 -17.56 -15.80
C MET A 451 14.10 -17.19 -14.71
N TYR A 452 12.80 -17.36 -14.95
CA TYR A 452 11.76 -16.94 -14.01
C TYR A 452 10.49 -17.80 -14.02
N GLY A 453 9.75 -17.75 -12.92
CA GLY A 453 8.44 -18.36 -12.74
C GLY A 453 7.35 -17.32 -12.50
N VAL A 454 6.10 -17.65 -12.86
CA VAL A 454 4.95 -16.74 -12.68
C VAL A 454 3.86 -17.42 -11.85
N ARG A 455 3.50 -16.81 -10.71
CA ARG A 455 2.35 -17.22 -9.89
C ARG A 455 1.49 -16.03 -9.52
N GLY A 456 0.30 -15.96 -10.13
CA GLY A 456 -0.62 -14.84 -9.93
C GLY A 456 0.03 -13.53 -10.38
N ARG A 457 0.30 -12.64 -9.42
CA ARG A 457 1.02 -11.38 -9.68
C ARG A 457 2.51 -11.45 -9.36
N ALA A 458 3.00 -12.49 -8.70
CA ALA A 458 4.42 -12.62 -8.38
C ALA A 458 5.16 -13.21 -9.59
N TRP A 459 6.11 -12.46 -10.13
CA TRP A 459 7.02 -12.89 -11.19
C TRP A 459 8.40 -12.98 -10.57
N ILE A 460 8.90 -14.21 -10.44
CA ILE A 460 10.04 -14.52 -9.57
C ILE A 460 11.16 -15.04 -10.46
N ALA A 461 12.21 -14.24 -10.61
CA ALA A 461 13.48 -14.68 -11.19
C ALA A 461 14.19 -15.63 -10.23
N MET A 462 14.73 -16.73 -10.77
CA MET A 462 15.54 -17.69 -10.01
C MET A 462 17.01 -17.29 -10.13
N GLY A 463 17.60 -16.88 -9.01
CA GLY A 463 18.98 -16.41 -8.94
C GLY A 463 19.25 -15.09 -9.66
N ASP A 464 20.53 -14.80 -9.82
CA ASP A 464 21.02 -13.68 -10.61
C ASP A 464 20.86 -13.92 -12.13
N PRO A 465 20.73 -12.87 -12.96
CA PRO A 465 20.85 -13.02 -14.41
C PRO A 465 22.21 -13.65 -14.78
N GLN A 466 22.21 -14.51 -15.79
CA GLN A 466 23.38 -15.27 -16.25
C GLN A 466 23.97 -14.61 -17.51
N GLY A 467 25.30 -14.61 -17.65
CA GLY A 467 26.03 -13.98 -18.76
C GLY A 467 27.05 -12.91 -18.32
N PRO A 468 27.55 -12.04 -19.22
CA PRO A 468 28.45 -10.92 -18.90
C PRO A 468 27.78 -9.86 -18.00
N LEU A 469 28.55 -9.22 -17.09
CA LEU A 469 28.01 -8.30 -16.08
C LEU A 469 27.14 -7.16 -16.64
N VAL A 470 27.57 -6.55 -17.76
CA VAL A 470 26.83 -5.45 -18.40
C VAL A 470 25.45 -5.92 -18.88
N GLU A 471 25.40 -7.11 -19.49
CA GLU A 471 24.17 -7.70 -20.02
C GLU A 471 23.22 -8.15 -18.89
N ARG A 472 23.76 -8.56 -17.74
CA ARG A 472 22.96 -8.90 -16.55
C ARG A 472 22.13 -7.71 -16.07
N THR A 473 22.74 -6.53 -16.01
CA THR A 473 22.08 -5.30 -15.57
C THR A 473 20.95 -4.93 -16.52
N GLU A 474 21.20 -4.96 -17.82
CA GLU A 474 20.17 -4.69 -18.84
C GLU A 474 19.01 -5.68 -18.73
N LEU A 475 19.31 -6.98 -18.60
CA LEU A 475 18.27 -8.02 -18.47
C LEU A 475 17.42 -7.86 -17.22
N ALA A 476 18.01 -7.45 -16.10
CA ALA A 476 17.26 -7.22 -14.87
C ALA A 476 16.30 -6.01 -15.01
N TRP A 477 16.72 -4.94 -15.72
CA TRP A 477 15.83 -3.83 -16.10
C TRP A 477 14.73 -4.28 -17.06
N ARG A 478 15.07 -5.00 -18.14
CA ARG A 478 14.09 -5.56 -19.09
C ARG A 478 13.08 -6.46 -18.39
N PHE A 479 13.52 -7.26 -17.42
CA PHE A 479 12.63 -8.08 -16.60
C PHE A 479 11.70 -7.22 -15.73
N ARG A 480 12.22 -6.22 -15.02
CA ARG A 480 11.40 -5.29 -14.23
C ARG A 480 10.35 -4.60 -15.10
N GLU A 481 10.72 -4.12 -16.29
CA GLU A 481 9.82 -3.50 -17.25
C GLU A 481 8.75 -4.48 -17.76
N LEU A 482 9.15 -5.71 -18.10
CA LEU A 482 8.23 -6.76 -18.53
C LEU A 482 7.19 -7.05 -17.46
N VAL A 483 7.63 -7.18 -16.21
CA VAL A 483 6.74 -7.43 -15.06
C VAL A 483 5.82 -6.22 -14.82
N ASP A 484 6.36 -5.01 -14.90
CA ASP A 484 5.61 -3.78 -14.71
C ASP A 484 4.50 -3.62 -15.76
N ARG A 485 4.82 -3.81 -17.05
CA ARG A 485 3.85 -3.75 -18.16
C ARG A 485 2.71 -4.75 -17.99
N ASN A 486 2.98 -5.90 -17.39
CA ASN A 486 1.98 -6.95 -17.09
C ASN A 486 1.28 -6.76 -15.72
N GLY A 487 1.56 -5.67 -15.00
CA GLY A 487 0.98 -5.40 -13.68
C GLY A 487 1.38 -6.43 -12.61
N GLY A 488 2.49 -7.13 -12.81
CA GLY A 488 3.08 -8.06 -11.86
C GLY A 488 3.88 -7.35 -10.76
N ILE A 489 4.48 -8.15 -9.88
CA ILE A 489 5.37 -7.76 -8.80
C ILE A 489 6.67 -8.52 -9.07
N PRO A 490 7.77 -7.81 -9.42
CA PRO A 490 9.03 -8.46 -9.71
C PRO A 490 9.66 -8.95 -8.41
N ALA A 491 10.31 -10.09 -8.45
CA ALA A 491 11.14 -10.59 -7.37
C ALA A 491 12.34 -11.34 -7.94
N PHE A 492 13.48 -11.28 -7.26
CA PHE A 492 14.63 -12.13 -7.54
C PHE A 492 14.91 -12.96 -6.30
N TYR A 493 14.89 -14.28 -6.46
CA TYR A 493 14.97 -15.25 -5.37
C TYR A 493 16.34 -15.92 -5.34
N GLU A 494 16.94 -16.06 -4.15
CA GLU A 494 18.27 -16.66 -3.93
C GLU A 494 19.43 -15.91 -4.61
N VAL A 495 19.35 -14.58 -4.69
CA VAL A 495 20.43 -13.75 -5.23
C VAL A 495 21.61 -13.66 -4.28
N GLY A 496 22.82 -13.61 -4.85
CA GLY A 496 24.08 -13.52 -4.10
C GLY A 496 24.42 -12.10 -3.65
N ALA A 497 25.40 -11.99 -2.75
CA ALA A 497 25.89 -10.70 -2.24
C ALA A 497 26.65 -9.86 -3.30
N THR A 498 27.10 -10.48 -4.39
CA THR A 498 27.90 -9.82 -5.42
C THR A 498 27.12 -8.78 -6.23
N ASN A 499 25.81 -8.99 -6.45
CA ASN A 499 24.98 -8.12 -7.29
C ASN A 499 23.98 -7.26 -6.50
N LEU A 500 24.19 -7.04 -5.20
CA LEU A 500 23.22 -6.29 -4.39
C LEU A 500 22.99 -4.86 -4.91
N GLY A 501 24.05 -4.20 -5.43
CA GLY A 501 23.95 -2.88 -6.04
C GLY A 501 22.94 -2.83 -7.18
N LEU A 502 22.92 -3.84 -8.06
CA LEU A 502 21.97 -3.96 -9.17
C LEU A 502 20.52 -3.91 -8.68
N TYR A 503 20.21 -4.63 -7.61
CA TYR A 503 18.84 -4.70 -7.09
C TYR A 503 18.43 -3.42 -6.37
N VAL A 504 19.37 -2.73 -5.72
CA VAL A 504 19.15 -1.41 -5.13
C VAL A 504 18.90 -0.37 -6.21
N ASP A 505 19.65 -0.39 -7.32
CA ASP A 505 19.45 0.50 -8.46
C ASP A 505 18.10 0.26 -9.16
N LEU A 506 17.65 -1.00 -9.18
CA LEU A 506 16.29 -1.35 -9.58
C LEU A 506 15.23 -0.86 -8.59
N GLY A 507 15.58 -0.25 -7.45
CA GLY A 507 14.63 0.19 -6.42
C GLY A 507 13.96 -0.98 -5.69
N LEU A 508 14.64 -2.10 -5.53
CA LEU A 508 14.18 -3.26 -4.77
C LEU A 508 14.77 -3.26 -3.37
N THR A 509 14.02 -3.79 -2.41
CA THR A 509 14.48 -4.03 -1.05
C THR A 509 14.99 -5.47 -0.95
N LEU A 510 16.14 -5.62 -0.29
CA LEU A 510 16.78 -6.91 -0.07
C LEU A 510 16.36 -7.47 1.28
N HIS A 511 15.94 -8.73 1.30
CA HIS A 511 15.60 -9.45 2.53
C HIS A 511 16.42 -10.73 2.59
N GLY A 512 17.16 -10.93 3.69
CA GLY A 512 17.94 -12.17 3.89
C GLY A 512 17.01 -13.37 4.04
N ILE A 513 17.33 -14.47 3.34
CA ILE A 513 16.53 -15.70 3.35
C ILE A 513 17.30 -16.92 3.87
N GLY A 514 18.62 -16.81 4.01
CA GLY A 514 19.49 -17.87 4.53
C GLY A 514 20.92 -17.71 3.99
N GLU A 515 21.72 -18.75 4.12
CA GLU A 515 23.10 -18.77 3.63
C GLU A 515 23.42 -20.05 2.86
N SER A 516 24.24 -19.94 1.81
CA SER A 516 24.80 -21.08 1.10
C SER A 516 26.13 -21.48 1.73
N ALA A 517 26.40 -22.78 1.85
CA ALA A 517 27.64 -23.28 2.45
C ALA A 517 28.61 -23.74 1.36
N ARG A 518 29.74 -23.04 1.21
CA ARG A 518 30.78 -23.33 0.21
C ARG A 518 32.07 -23.80 0.88
N VAL A 519 32.55 -24.99 0.54
CA VAL A 519 33.79 -25.56 1.09
C VAL A 519 34.95 -25.20 0.18
N PRO A 520 36.01 -24.53 0.68
CA PRO A 520 37.21 -24.25 -0.11
C PRO A 520 38.03 -25.52 -0.29
N LEU A 521 38.10 -26.03 -1.53
CA LEU A 521 38.72 -27.33 -1.81
C LEU A 521 40.25 -27.31 -1.67
N ALA A 522 40.90 -26.17 -1.92
CA ALA A 522 42.35 -26.04 -1.72
C ALA A 522 42.77 -26.17 -0.25
N ALA A 523 41.92 -25.77 0.69
CA ALA A 523 42.18 -25.83 2.12
C ALA A 523 41.60 -27.09 2.79
N PHE A 524 40.76 -27.84 2.08
CA PHE A 524 40.11 -29.02 2.63
C PHE A 524 41.10 -30.17 2.83
N THR A 525 41.21 -30.67 4.07
CA THR A 525 42.03 -31.83 4.42
C THR A 525 41.27 -32.82 5.26
N MET A 526 41.49 -34.11 5.01
CA MET A 526 40.98 -35.19 5.85
C MET A 526 41.89 -35.49 7.04
N GLN A 527 43.02 -34.79 7.20
CA GLN A 527 43.96 -34.95 8.32
C GLN A 527 43.52 -34.11 9.54
N GLY A 528 44.09 -34.40 10.72
CA GLY A 528 43.79 -33.65 11.96
C GLY A 528 42.67 -34.24 12.84
N GLY A 529 42.57 -33.75 14.08
CA GLY A 529 41.62 -34.23 15.09
C GLY A 529 40.16 -33.94 14.73
N ASP A 530 39.89 -32.73 14.22
CA ASP A 530 38.53 -32.25 13.92
C ASP A 530 37.81 -33.08 12.85
N ARG A 531 38.58 -33.76 11.98
CA ARG A 531 38.07 -34.62 10.89
C ARG A 531 38.02 -36.11 11.24
N ALA A 532 38.30 -36.49 12.50
CA ALA A 532 38.30 -37.88 12.94
C ALA A 532 36.93 -38.57 12.75
N ALA A 533 35.84 -37.85 12.95
CA ALA A 533 34.48 -38.35 12.73
C ALA A 533 34.23 -38.70 11.25
N LEU A 534 34.60 -37.81 10.32
CA LEU A 534 34.46 -38.05 8.88
C LEU A 534 35.29 -39.26 8.42
N ARG A 535 36.54 -39.38 8.89
CA ARG A 535 37.39 -40.56 8.61
C ARG A 535 36.78 -41.86 9.15
N LYS A 536 36.15 -41.82 10.33
CA LYS A 536 35.49 -42.99 10.91
C LYS A 536 34.27 -43.41 10.07
N THR A 537 33.48 -42.46 9.58
CA THR A 537 32.38 -42.73 8.65
C THR A 537 32.88 -43.39 7.37
N LEU A 538 33.95 -42.83 6.77
CA LEU A 538 34.56 -43.37 5.55
C LEU A 538 35.02 -44.83 5.73
N ARG A 539 35.84 -45.11 6.75
CA ARG A 539 36.34 -46.47 7.05
C ARG A 539 35.21 -47.45 7.33
N ARG A 540 34.18 -47.04 8.08
CA ARG A 540 33.03 -47.92 8.38
C ARG A 540 32.32 -48.34 7.09
N LEU A 541 32.01 -47.37 6.22
CA LEU A 541 31.24 -47.63 5.01
C LEU A 541 32.06 -48.45 3.99
N GLU A 542 33.35 -48.18 3.85
CA GLU A 542 34.20 -48.89 2.88
C GLU A 542 34.61 -50.29 3.38
N GLU A 543 35.11 -50.41 4.61
CA GLU A 543 35.70 -51.66 5.11
C GLU A 543 34.66 -52.62 5.70
N ARG A 544 33.59 -52.11 6.32
CA ARG A 544 32.57 -52.97 6.98
C ARG A 544 31.32 -53.17 6.15
N GLU A 545 30.82 -52.11 5.52
CA GLU A 545 29.61 -52.15 4.70
C GLU A 545 29.91 -52.46 3.22
N GLY A 546 31.18 -52.49 2.81
CA GLY A 546 31.58 -52.81 1.43
C GLY A 546 31.13 -51.77 0.40
N CYS A 547 31.00 -50.51 0.81
CA CYS A 547 30.56 -49.43 -0.06
C CYS A 547 31.71 -48.92 -0.95
N THR A 548 31.41 -48.66 -2.22
CA THR A 548 32.34 -48.04 -3.17
C THR A 548 31.70 -46.84 -3.84
N PHE A 549 32.51 -45.85 -4.22
CA PHE A 549 32.06 -44.63 -4.88
C PHE A 549 32.70 -44.48 -6.25
N SER A 550 31.91 -44.05 -7.23
CA SER A 550 32.36 -43.73 -8.58
C SER A 550 31.52 -42.60 -9.17
N VAL A 551 32.08 -41.81 -10.08
CA VAL A 551 31.35 -40.80 -10.86
C VAL A 551 31.20 -41.32 -12.28
N LEU A 552 29.96 -41.37 -12.75
CA LEU A 552 29.62 -41.80 -14.10
C LEU A 552 29.52 -40.60 -15.02
N THR A 553 29.98 -40.78 -16.25
CA THR A 553 29.78 -39.83 -17.36
C THR A 553 28.29 -39.71 -17.71
N PRO A 554 27.86 -38.64 -18.40
CA PRO A 554 26.47 -38.50 -18.83
C PRO A 554 26.00 -39.67 -19.72
N GLU A 555 26.89 -40.24 -20.54
CA GLU A 555 26.63 -41.42 -21.38
C GLU A 555 26.37 -42.67 -20.54
N GLU A 556 27.22 -42.94 -19.54
CA GLU A 556 27.05 -44.07 -18.63
C GLU A 556 25.80 -43.90 -17.76
N ALA A 557 25.53 -42.70 -17.28
CA ALA A 557 24.34 -42.36 -16.50
C ALA A 557 23.03 -42.67 -17.24
N ARG A 558 22.97 -42.43 -18.56
CA ARG A 558 21.81 -42.79 -19.39
C ARG A 558 21.52 -44.30 -19.36
N SER A 559 22.56 -45.14 -19.34
CA SER A 559 22.39 -46.60 -19.35
C SER A 559 21.78 -47.17 -18.07
N ILE A 560 21.95 -46.47 -16.94
CA ILE A 560 21.47 -46.91 -15.62
C ILE A 560 20.27 -46.09 -15.10
N MET A 561 19.70 -45.22 -15.92
CA MET A 561 18.58 -44.34 -15.54
C MET A 561 17.39 -45.07 -14.90
N PRO A 562 16.96 -46.26 -15.37
CA PRO A 562 15.88 -47.00 -14.72
C PRO A 562 16.19 -47.38 -13.26
N ARG A 563 17.45 -47.69 -12.95
CA ARG A 563 17.87 -48.00 -11.58
C ARG A 563 17.88 -46.75 -10.70
N LEU A 564 18.34 -45.61 -11.22
CA LEU A 564 18.30 -44.34 -10.49
C LEU A 564 16.86 -43.90 -10.21
N ARG A 565 15.94 -44.14 -11.15
CA ARG A 565 14.51 -43.91 -10.96
C ARG A 565 13.94 -44.72 -9.80
N ALA A 566 14.28 -46.02 -9.73
CA ALA A 566 13.82 -46.87 -8.62
C ALA A 566 14.29 -46.37 -7.24
N ILE A 567 15.56 -45.95 -7.12
CA ILE A 567 16.09 -45.36 -5.88
C ILE A 567 15.37 -44.05 -5.54
N SER A 568 15.13 -43.23 -6.56
CA SER A 568 14.41 -41.96 -6.43
C SER A 568 12.99 -42.15 -5.93
N ASP A 569 12.24 -43.09 -6.50
CA ASP A 569 10.85 -43.38 -6.16
C ASP A 569 10.74 -43.97 -4.73
N ASP A 570 11.65 -44.87 -4.36
CA ASP A 570 11.75 -45.41 -3.00
C ASP A 570 12.04 -44.30 -1.98
N TRP A 571 13.00 -43.42 -2.27
CA TRP A 571 13.32 -42.29 -1.40
C TRP A 571 12.12 -41.35 -1.19
N LEU A 572 11.38 -41.02 -2.27
CA LEU A 572 10.19 -40.19 -2.19
C LEU A 572 9.08 -40.85 -1.37
N ALA A 573 8.88 -42.16 -1.54
CA ALA A 573 7.91 -42.94 -0.76
C ALA A 573 8.27 -42.95 0.73
N ALA A 574 9.52 -43.24 1.07
CA ALA A 574 10.02 -43.27 2.45
C ALA A 574 9.88 -41.89 3.14
N LYS A 575 10.12 -40.80 2.41
CA LYS A 575 9.98 -39.43 2.94
C LYS A 575 8.55 -38.88 2.88
N LYS A 576 7.57 -39.66 2.38
CA LYS A 576 6.19 -39.21 2.10
C LYS A 576 6.17 -37.89 1.30
N GLY A 577 7.12 -37.76 0.38
CA GLY A 577 7.39 -36.56 -0.39
C GLY A 577 6.73 -36.57 -1.76
N LYS A 578 6.76 -35.41 -2.42
CA LYS A 578 6.53 -35.28 -3.86
C LYS A 578 7.70 -34.52 -4.46
N GLU A 579 7.91 -34.70 -5.76
CA GLU A 579 8.87 -33.90 -6.50
C GLU A 579 8.65 -32.41 -6.30
N LYS A 580 9.76 -31.68 -6.31
CA LYS A 580 9.80 -30.22 -6.22
C LYS A 580 10.15 -29.65 -7.58
N SER A 581 10.01 -28.34 -7.70
CA SER A 581 10.32 -27.60 -8.92
C SER A 581 10.91 -26.25 -8.59
N PHE A 582 11.21 -25.47 -9.63
CA PHE A 582 11.68 -24.09 -9.61
C PHE A 582 13.11 -23.93 -9.09
N SER A 583 13.32 -24.00 -7.78
CA SER A 583 14.61 -23.82 -7.09
C SER A 583 15.28 -25.15 -6.70
N LEU A 584 14.63 -26.27 -6.99
CA LEU A 584 15.11 -27.63 -6.71
C LEU A 584 14.91 -28.48 -7.95
N GLY A 585 15.86 -29.34 -8.27
CA GLY A 585 15.71 -30.32 -9.32
C GLY A 585 14.64 -31.37 -9.02
N SER A 586 14.27 -32.07 -10.09
CA SER A 586 13.32 -33.20 -10.04
C SER A 586 13.85 -34.34 -10.89
N PHE A 587 13.41 -35.57 -10.61
CA PHE A 587 13.86 -36.73 -11.39
C PHE A 587 13.29 -36.68 -12.82
N ARG A 588 14.08 -36.11 -13.73
CA ARG A 588 13.77 -35.94 -15.15
C ARG A 588 14.94 -36.50 -15.97
N GLU A 589 14.66 -37.49 -16.82
CA GLU A 589 15.72 -38.20 -17.55
C GLU A 589 16.45 -37.27 -18.53
N ASP A 590 15.71 -36.36 -19.17
CA ASP A 590 16.23 -35.32 -20.06
C ASP A 590 17.14 -34.29 -19.35
N TYR A 591 16.91 -34.09 -18.06
CA TYR A 591 17.71 -33.21 -17.20
C TYR A 591 18.94 -33.94 -16.64
N LEU A 592 18.75 -35.07 -15.98
CA LEU A 592 19.82 -35.84 -15.32
C LEU A 592 20.85 -36.38 -16.31
N SER A 593 20.43 -36.71 -17.54
CA SER A 593 21.32 -37.23 -18.59
C SER A 593 22.29 -36.19 -19.18
N ARG A 594 22.25 -34.94 -18.69
CA ARG A 594 23.21 -33.88 -19.03
C ARG A 594 24.38 -33.81 -18.05
N PHE A 595 24.24 -34.39 -16.87
CA PHE A 595 25.20 -34.25 -15.78
C PHE A 595 25.90 -35.56 -15.49
N PRO A 596 27.16 -35.51 -15.05
CA PRO A 596 27.79 -36.64 -14.39
C PRO A 596 27.05 -36.98 -13.10
N ILE A 597 27.01 -38.27 -12.76
CA ILE A 597 26.27 -38.77 -11.60
C ILE A 597 27.25 -39.51 -10.69
N GLY A 598 27.43 -38.99 -9.47
CA GLY A 598 28.12 -39.71 -8.41
C GLY A 598 27.21 -40.81 -7.87
N ILE A 599 27.71 -42.05 -7.81
CA ILE A 599 26.96 -43.19 -7.29
C ILE A 599 27.71 -43.87 -6.15
N VAL A 600 26.94 -44.44 -5.22
CA VAL A 600 27.45 -45.36 -4.18
C VAL A 600 26.91 -46.75 -4.48
N LYS A 601 27.82 -47.72 -4.51
CA LYS A 601 27.48 -49.14 -4.64
C LYS A 601 27.79 -49.89 -3.36
N ARG A 602 26.96 -50.88 -3.01
CA ARG A 602 27.25 -51.90 -1.98
C ARG A 602 27.38 -53.23 -2.70
N GLY A 603 28.62 -53.73 -2.85
CA GLY A 603 28.92 -54.75 -3.86
C GLY A 603 28.64 -54.21 -5.27
N ASP A 604 27.81 -54.91 -6.06
CA ASP A 604 27.42 -54.48 -7.41
C ASP A 604 26.14 -53.61 -7.45
N GLU A 605 25.43 -53.50 -6.33
CA GLU A 605 24.14 -52.81 -6.29
C GLU A 605 24.30 -51.32 -6.01
N ILE A 606 23.70 -50.46 -6.85
CA ILE A 606 23.65 -49.02 -6.62
C ILE A 606 22.61 -48.72 -5.53
N ILE A 607 23.05 -48.07 -4.45
CA ILE A 607 22.23 -47.73 -3.28
C ILE A 607 22.02 -46.22 -3.10
N ALA A 608 22.83 -45.37 -3.72
CA ALA A 608 22.65 -43.92 -3.68
C ALA A 608 23.22 -43.24 -4.93
N PHE A 609 22.70 -42.06 -5.24
CA PHE A 609 23.20 -41.23 -6.32
C PHE A 609 23.08 -39.73 -6.02
N ALA A 610 23.91 -38.94 -6.69
CA ALA A 610 23.77 -37.50 -6.79
C ALA A 610 24.19 -36.99 -8.18
N ASP A 611 23.38 -36.13 -8.79
CA ASP A 611 23.78 -35.42 -10.00
C ASP A 611 24.70 -34.25 -9.66
N LEU A 612 25.64 -33.95 -10.55
CA LEU A 612 26.73 -33.02 -10.29
C LEU A 612 26.71 -31.86 -11.27
N TRP A 613 26.29 -30.69 -10.79
CA TRP A 613 26.47 -29.44 -11.50
C TRP A 613 27.93 -29.02 -11.47
N GLN A 614 28.52 -28.86 -12.65
CA GLN A 614 29.88 -28.40 -12.84
C GLN A 614 29.85 -27.00 -13.42
N SER A 615 30.24 -26.00 -12.63
CA SER A 615 30.29 -24.63 -13.12
C SER A 615 31.49 -24.41 -14.05
N GLY A 616 31.37 -23.38 -14.89
CA GLY A 616 32.39 -22.98 -15.84
C GLY A 616 33.72 -22.66 -15.17
N GLY A 617 34.82 -23.02 -15.84
CA GLY A 617 36.17 -22.78 -15.31
C GLY A 617 36.55 -23.61 -14.08
N LYS A 618 35.75 -24.64 -13.72
CA LYS A 618 35.91 -25.43 -12.49
C LYS A 618 35.86 -24.60 -11.21
N GLU A 619 35.10 -23.49 -11.24
CA GLU A 619 34.94 -22.63 -10.07
C GLU A 619 34.24 -23.36 -8.93
N GLU A 620 33.17 -24.09 -9.22
CA GLU A 620 32.31 -24.72 -8.22
C GLU A 620 31.71 -26.04 -8.72
N LEU A 621 31.70 -27.05 -7.84
CA LEU A 621 30.90 -28.27 -7.99
C LEU A 621 29.76 -28.26 -6.96
N SER A 622 28.53 -28.58 -7.38
CA SER A 622 27.39 -28.69 -6.47
C SER A 622 26.47 -29.85 -6.83
N PRO A 623 26.01 -30.65 -5.86
CA PRO A 623 24.93 -31.60 -6.09
C PRO A 623 23.55 -30.94 -5.96
N ASP A 624 22.61 -31.36 -6.80
CA ASP A 624 21.20 -30.92 -6.76
C ASP A 624 20.30 -31.98 -6.12
N LEU A 625 20.06 -33.08 -6.82
CA LEU A 625 19.44 -34.27 -6.26
C LEU A 625 20.52 -35.10 -5.56
N MET A 626 20.24 -35.47 -4.32
CA MET A 626 21.01 -36.49 -3.61
C MET A 626 20.03 -37.45 -2.94
N ARG A 627 19.95 -38.68 -3.47
CA ARG A 627 18.96 -39.68 -3.05
C ARG A 627 19.64 -41.01 -2.74
N TYR A 628 19.04 -41.76 -1.84
CA TYR A 628 19.54 -43.05 -1.36
C TYR A 628 18.36 -43.99 -1.11
N ALA A 629 18.59 -45.28 -1.31
CA ALA A 629 17.60 -46.32 -1.09
C ALA A 629 17.29 -46.46 0.41
N SER A 630 16.09 -46.92 0.73
CA SER A 630 15.62 -47.08 2.11
C SER A 630 16.44 -48.10 2.91
N ASP A 631 17.10 -49.03 2.23
CA ASP A 631 18.00 -50.05 2.79
C ASP A 631 19.49 -49.63 2.80
N ALA A 632 19.80 -48.37 2.41
CA ALA A 632 21.16 -47.85 2.44
C ALA A 632 21.68 -47.73 3.89
N PRO A 633 22.97 -48.01 4.16
CA PRO A 633 23.53 -47.90 5.51
C PRO A 633 23.39 -46.49 6.10
N ASP A 634 23.37 -46.41 7.43
CA ASP A 634 23.42 -45.13 8.13
C ASP A 634 24.64 -44.30 7.68
N SER A 635 24.45 -42.98 7.61
CA SER A 635 25.46 -42.03 7.12
C SER A 635 25.86 -42.16 5.64
N THR A 636 25.09 -42.88 4.79
CA THR A 636 25.35 -42.94 3.33
C THR A 636 25.43 -41.54 2.70
N MET A 637 24.59 -40.58 3.13
CA MET A 637 24.65 -39.20 2.67
C MET A 637 25.97 -38.50 3.05
N GLU A 638 26.47 -38.71 4.27
CA GLU A 638 27.73 -38.12 4.74
C GLU A 638 28.91 -38.73 3.98
N TYR A 639 28.88 -40.04 3.75
CA TYR A 639 29.86 -40.74 2.91
C TYR A 639 29.89 -40.18 1.48
N LEU A 640 28.72 -40.00 0.85
CA LEU A 640 28.60 -39.45 -0.49
C LEU A 640 29.15 -38.02 -0.58
N PHE A 641 28.84 -37.14 0.39
CA PHE A 641 29.44 -35.80 0.43
C PHE A 641 30.96 -35.83 0.58
N ILE A 642 31.51 -36.65 1.48
CA ILE A 642 32.96 -36.77 1.68
C ILE A 642 33.63 -37.19 0.36
N ARG A 643 33.12 -38.25 -0.29
CA ARG A 643 33.69 -38.76 -1.55
C ARG A 643 33.55 -37.76 -2.69
N LEU A 644 32.45 -37.02 -2.76
CA LEU A 644 32.26 -35.96 -3.75
C LEU A 644 33.21 -34.79 -3.56
N ILE A 645 33.44 -34.35 -2.31
CA ILE A 645 34.41 -33.30 -1.99
C ILE A 645 35.82 -33.73 -2.41
N LEU A 646 36.22 -34.96 -2.06
CA LEU A 646 37.52 -35.51 -2.45
C LEU A 646 37.67 -35.63 -3.97
N TRP A 647 36.64 -36.14 -4.64
CA TRP A 647 36.63 -36.22 -6.10
C TRP A 647 36.71 -34.83 -6.75
N ALA A 648 35.97 -33.83 -6.23
CA ALA A 648 36.03 -32.46 -6.71
C ALA A 648 37.43 -31.85 -6.56
N GLN A 649 38.08 -32.13 -5.43
CA GLN A 649 39.46 -31.73 -5.16
C GLN A 649 40.43 -32.38 -6.16
N GLU A 650 40.31 -33.68 -6.43
CA GLU A 650 41.10 -34.41 -7.42
C GLU A 650 40.90 -33.88 -8.85
N GLN A 651 39.67 -33.49 -9.19
CA GLN A 651 39.34 -32.88 -10.48
C GLN A 651 39.79 -31.41 -10.60
N GLY A 652 40.27 -30.80 -9.52
CA GLY A 652 40.79 -29.43 -9.50
C GLY A 652 39.71 -28.36 -9.46
N PHE A 653 38.55 -28.61 -8.85
CA PHE A 653 37.56 -27.56 -8.56
C PHE A 653 38.06 -26.65 -7.42
N ALA A 654 37.69 -25.36 -7.46
CA ALA A 654 38.04 -24.41 -6.40
C ALA A 654 37.11 -24.54 -5.18
N TRP A 655 35.80 -24.69 -5.42
CA TRP A 655 34.77 -24.74 -4.39
C TRP A 655 33.85 -25.96 -4.51
N PHE A 656 33.36 -26.44 -3.38
CA PHE A 656 32.25 -27.39 -3.32
C PHE A 656 31.06 -26.77 -2.58
N ASN A 657 29.93 -26.61 -3.26
CA ASN A 657 28.74 -25.98 -2.69
C ASN A 657 27.77 -27.05 -2.16
N LEU A 658 27.59 -27.05 -0.83
CA LEU A 658 26.67 -27.95 -0.11
C LEU A 658 25.20 -27.49 -0.22
N GLY A 659 24.95 -26.39 -0.91
CA GLY A 659 23.64 -25.75 -1.08
C GLY A 659 23.22 -24.91 0.11
N MET A 660 21.95 -24.47 0.08
CA MET A 660 21.37 -23.53 1.03
C MET A 660 21.07 -24.11 2.42
N ALA A 661 21.26 -23.29 3.46
CA ALA A 661 20.71 -23.44 4.80
C ALA A 661 19.69 -22.30 5.03
N PRO A 662 18.38 -22.58 4.94
CA PRO A 662 17.36 -21.54 5.06
C PRO A 662 17.39 -20.87 6.43
N LEU A 663 17.15 -19.55 6.43
CA LEU A 663 16.99 -18.71 7.62
C LEU A 663 18.19 -18.70 8.59
N SER A 664 19.35 -19.22 8.16
CA SER A 664 20.60 -19.07 8.90
C SER A 664 21.21 -17.67 8.73
N GLY A 665 22.08 -17.26 9.66
CA GLY A 665 22.75 -15.96 9.61
C GLY A 665 21.87 -14.73 9.90
N MET A 666 20.57 -14.93 10.19
CA MET A 666 19.69 -13.83 10.59
C MET A 666 19.89 -13.47 12.07
N GLU A 667 20.60 -12.37 12.32
CA GLU A 667 20.77 -11.84 13.68
C GLU A 667 19.45 -11.33 14.27
N SER A 668 19.10 -11.82 15.46
CA SER A 668 17.94 -11.35 16.22
C SER A 668 18.37 -10.26 17.21
N HIS A 669 18.66 -9.06 16.70
CA HIS A 669 18.87 -7.88 17.55
C HIS A 669 17.54 -7.17 17.84
N ASP A 670 17.37 -6.56 19.01
CA ASP A 670 16.09 -5.95 19.44
C ASP A 670 15.63 -4.79 18.54
N LEU A 671 16.58 -4.12 17.89
CA LEU A 671 16.34 -3.05 16.90
C LEU A 671 16.13 -3.57 15.47
N ALA A 672 16.18 -4.89 15.24
CA ALA A 672 16.01 -5.44 13.91
C ALA A 672 14.57 -5.21 13.38
N PRO A 673 14.41 -5.00 12.05
CA PRO A 673 13.11 -4.87 11.42
C PRO A 673 12.17 -6.03 11.78
N VAL A 674 10.87 -5.76 11.85
CA VAL A 674 9.84 -6.75 12.23
C VAL A 674 9.93 -8.01 11.34
N THR A 675 10.31 -7.87 10.08
CA THR A 675 10.51 -8.97 9.13
C THR A 675 11.64 -9.93 9.54
N HIS A 676 12.77 -9.40 10.06
CA HIS A 676 13.85 -10.24 10.61
C HIS A 676 13.44 -10.95 11.89
N ARG A 677 12.63 -10.30 12.74
CA ARG A 677 12.09 -10.91 13.96
C ARG A 677 11.11 -12.05 13.66
N VAL A 678 10.24 -11.88 12.67
CA VAL A 678 9.34 -12.95 12.19
C VAL A 678 10.12 -14.08 11.53
N GLY A 679 11.12 -13.77 10.70
CA GLY A 679 12.03 -14.77 10.11
C GLY A 679 12.79 -15.57 11.16
N GLY A 680 13.35 -14.92 12.18
CA GLY A 680 14.01 -15.57 13.31
C GLY A 680 13.06 -16.35 14.23
N LEU A 681 11.78 -15.98 14.30
CA LEU A 681 10.75 -16.75 14.99
C LEU A 681 10.41 -18.02 14.22
N VAL A 682 10.25 -17.93 12.89
CA VAL A 682 10.05 -19.08 11.99
C VAL A 682 11.29 -19.99 11.95
N TYR A 683 12.51 -19.46 12.04
CA TYR A 683 13.71 -20.29 12.16
C TYR A 683 13.76 -21.09 13.47
N ARG A 684 13.31 -20.48 14.58
CA ARG A 684 13.27 -21.12 15.90
C ARG A 684 12.10 -22.09 16.09
N HIS A 685 10.97 -21.86 15.42
CA HIS A 685 9.73 -22.65 15.59
C HIS A 685 9.29 -23.40 14.32
N GLY A 686 10.03 -23.30 13.22
CA GLY A 686 9.69 -23.86 11.89
C GLY A 686 10.01 -25.34 11.70
N GLU A 687 10.33 -26.06 12.79
CA GLU A 687 10.62 -27.50 12.78
C GLU A 687 9.53 -28.34 12.10
N ALA A 688 8.29 -27.84 12.03
CA ALA A 688 7.17 -28.52 11.37
C ALA A 688 7.30 -28.65 9.84
N PHE A 689 8.13 -27.82 9.17
CA PHE A 689 8.26 -27.82 7.70
C PHE A 689 9.62 -28.30 7.18
N TYR A 690 10.71 -28.05 7.92
CA TYR A 690 12.07 -28.54 7.63
C TYR A 690 12.93 -28.41 8.91
N ASN A 691 13.80 -29.37 9.21
CA ASN A 691 14.73 -29.28 10.35
C ASN A 691 15.93 -28.37 10.00
N PHE A 692 15.69 -27.06 9.95
CA PHE A 692 16.66 -26.06 9.46
C PHE A 692 17.95 -25.97 10.30
N GLN A 693 17.84 -26.10 11.63
CA GLN A 693 19.00 -26.09 12.53
C GLN A 693 19.85 -27.36 12.38
N GLY A 694 19.20 -28.52 12.19
CA GLY A 694 19.88 -29.78 11.91
C GLY A 694 20.67 -29.72 10.60
N LEU A 695 20.11 -29.08 9.56
CA LEU A 695 20.76 -28.95 8.26
C LEU A 695 22.01 -28.05 8.31
N ARG A 696 21.97 -26.91 9.01
CA ARG A 696 23.15 -26.05 9.19
C ARG A 696 24.25 -26.80 9.94
N ARG A 697 23.92 -27.39 11.09
CA ARG A 697 24.89 -28.17 11.91
C ARG A 697 25.49 -29.34 11.13
N TYR A 698 24.71 -29.98 10.26
CA TYR A 698 25.19 -31.03 9.39
C TYR A 698 26.26 -30.52 8.41
N LYS A 699 26.03 -29.36 7.78
CA LYS A 699 26.97 -28.73 6.83
C LYS A 699 28.22 -28.18 7.51
N GLU A 700 28.10 -27.69 8.75
CA GLU A 700 29.22 -27.17 9.55
C GLU A 700 30.35 -28.18 9.72
N LYS A 701 30.04 -29.49 9.69
CA LYS A 701 31.04 -30.58 9.76
C LYS A 701 32.11 -30.49 8.68
N PHE A 702 31.82 -29.81 7.58
CA PHE A 702 32.72 -29.64 6.44
C PHE A 702 33.57 -28.37 6.52
N ASP A 703 33.35 -27.51 7.53
CA ASP A 703 33.98 -26.19 7.68
C ASP A 703 33.75 -25.27 6.46
N PRO A 704 32.48 -25.00 6.10
CA PRO A 704 32.16 -24.18 4.93
C PRO A 704 32.31 -22.68 5.23
N VAL A 705 32.62 -21.91 4.19
CA VAL A 705 32.39 -20.46 4.15
C VAL A 705 30.90 -20.23 3.88
N TRP A 706 30.24 -19.49 4.76
CA TRP A 706 28.82 -19.16 4.65
C TRP A 706 28.61 -17.87 3.84
N GLU A 707 27.83 -17.95 2.76
CA GLU A 707 27.47 -16.81 1.92
C GLU A 707 25.98 -16.47 2.05
N SER A 708 25.66 -15.24 2.47
CA SER A 708 24.27 -14.78 2.55
C SER A 708 23.56 -14.79 1.19
N ARG A 709 22.33 -15.29 1.18
CA ARG A 709 21.42 -15.21 0.04
C ARG A 709 20.18 -14.39 0.39
N TYR A 710 19.68 -13.69 -0.61
CA TYR A 710 18.62 -12.70 -0.44
C TYR A 710 17.45 -12.96 -1.38
N ILE A 711 16.31 -12.38 -1.02
CA ILE A 711 15.22 -12.12 -1.94
C ILE A 711 15.11 -10.61 -2.16
N ALA A 712 15.17 -10.17 -3.42
CA ALA A 712 15.02 -8.77 -3.79
C ALA A 712 13.59 -8.52 -4.27
N CYS A 713 12.84 -7.63 -3.62
CA CYS A 713 11.46 -7.30 -4.02
C CYS A 713 11.00 -5.88 -3.65
N PRO A 714 9.91 -5.37 -4.27
CA PRO A 714 9.39 -4.03 -3.97
C PRO A 714 8.75 -3.95 -2.58
N GLY A 715 9.49 -3.41 -1.60
CA GLY A 715 9.00 -3.10 -0.27
C GLY A 715 8.55 -4.30 0.58
N SER A 716 8.46 -4.08 1.90
CA SER A 716 8.19 -5.17 2.86
C SER A 716 6.78 -5.77 2.76
N PHE A 717 5.80 -5.04 2.21
CA PHE A 717 4.42 -5.54 2.09
C PHE A 717 4.21 -6.52 0.94
N ALA A 718 5.09 -6.53 -0.07
CA ALA A 718 5.01 -7.47 -1.18
C ALA A 718 5.55 -8.86 -0.80
N LEU A 719 6.48 -8.91 0.17
CA LEU A 719 7.23 -10.11 0.55
C LEU A 719 6.34 -11.32 0.88
N PRO A 720 5.28 -11.24 1.71
CA PRO A 720 4.45 -12.42 2.01
C PRO A 720 3.81 -13.03 0.77
N ARG A 721 3.36 -12.18 -0.16
CA ARG A 721 2.74 -12.63 -1.42
C ARG A 721 3.76 -13.31 -2.33
N ILE A 722 4.98 -12.78 -2.36
CA ILE A 722 6.08 -13.33 -3.14
C ILE A 722 6.50 -14.67 -2.56
N LEU A 723 6.67 -14.79 -1.24
CA LEU A 723 7.01 -16.05 -0.57
C LEU A 723 5.95 -17.12 -0.84
N LEU A 724 4.66 -16.80 -0.76
CA LEU A 724 3.59 -17.73 -1.17
C LEU A 724 3.71 -18.13 -2.64
N GLY A 725 4.09 -17.20 -3.52
CA GLY A 725 4.39 -17.46 -4.93
C GLY A 725 5.56 -18.42 -5.11
N VAL A 726 6.67 -18.21 -4.39
CA VAL A 726 7.86 -19.07 -4.35
C VAL A 726 7.47 -20.46 -3.87
N THR A 727 6.78 -20.58 -2.72
CA THR A 727 6.34 -21.87 -2.19
C THR A 727 5.41 -22.62 -3.16
N ALA A 728 4.52 -21.90 -3.86
CA ALA A 728 3.66 -22.50 -4.88
C ALA A 728 4.41 -22.89 -6.17
N LEU A 729 5.48 -22.18 -6.53
CA LEU A 729 6.38 -22.60 -7.63
C LEU A 729 7.18 -23.84 -7.24
N ILE A 730 7.67 -23.92 -6.00
CA ILE A 730 8.45 -25.07 -5.50
C ILE A 730 7.57 -26.31 -5.29
N GLY A 731 6.33 -26.12 -4.81
CA GLY A 731 5.41 -27.21 -4.48
C GLY A 731 4.56 -27.76 -5.63
N GLY A 732 4.81 -27.34 -6.89
CA GLY A 732 4.00 -27.75 -8.04
C GLY A 732 2.58 -27.17 -8.09
N GLY A 733 2.28 -26.10 -7.32
CA GLY A 733 1.00 -25.41 -7.26
C GLY A 733 0.42 -25.27 -5.85
N ILE A 734 -0.62 -24.43 -5.70
CA ILE A 734 -1.25 -24.12 -4.41
C ILE A 734 -1.88 -25.37 -3.76
N GLN A 735 -2.44 -26.28 -4.55
CA GLN A 735 -2.97 -27.55 -4.04
C GLN A 735 -1.88 -28.49 -3.49
N GLY A 736 -0.63 -28.39 -3.96
CA GLY A 736 0.49 -29.13 -3.39
C GLY A 736 0.96 -28.61 -2.02
N VAL A 737 0.60 -27.37 -1.69
CA VAL A 737 0.94 -26.69 -0.42
C VAL A 737 -0.16 -26.90 0.63
N ILE A 738 -1.44 -26.87 0.23
CA ILE A 738 -2.59 -26.99 1.15
C ILE A 738 -2.90 -28.44 1.54
N ARG A 739 -2.48 -29.42 0.72
CA ARG A 739 -2.78 -30.85 0.94
C ARG A 739 -1.68 -31.61 1.69
N LYS A 740 -0.83 -30.88 2.42
CA LYS A 740 0.20 -31.44 3.30
C LYS A 740 -0.30 -31.55 4.74
#